data_AF-A0A1F5BN18-F1
#
_entry.id   AF-A0A1F5BN18-F1
#
_cell.length_a   1.000
_cell.length_b   1.000
_cell.length_c   1.000
_cell.angle_alpha   90.00
_cell.angle_beta   90.00
_cell.angle_gamma   90.00
#
_symmetry.space_group_name_H-M   'P 1'
#
loop_
_entity.id
_entity.type
_entity.pdbx_description
1 polymer ?
#
loop_
_entity_poly.entity_id
_entity_poly.type
_entity_poly.pdbx_seq_one_letter_code
_entity_poly.pdbx_strand_id
1 'polypeptide(L)'
;MPLLPSFGTVDSLLTLLDIGQLKTIGSRTVGDVPRGATLLGMAPHEASLKKEGAMPIRACIPILIVLLSGPTVLTSQEKGGDFLDEFIIKTPGQFNGYTNYWHSIFWEWQQYGNIFQLSIPDVARTIAQSKVDTAEELGIPGLEMQEGFLDALVASPVEELENPPLEEVEKTLGKSNLLLYVDAATELGKRLAQKNSEKGDWRRTLRSHQLNAADFRDVRAFYLEKGDRKLFVVLAETKADRENFRQLVGGVREVLANYDLHRGWFGTGTLLHSVTCHPGHPLEVIAAGLGQGNDWFTFSGYMDYLLQAQFPEWLGRVGLDVVTDVGTGKATHSFGSVAYGCRNWDGIKIQDMPTEQEWIRFVRERGGFIFRPVFSDDCDPYEYDGTIAIEGNKKQIDTGEKPFILQTGLIREEAPTAMILFAPRGQRWSREAMWDAIRERREVGILTLGKMLGPKTFRNALQMLLLDRVYLEDYFGDQVQMRADIEGRLLRIRLANVRGTEIAGNLEITAAPEITMDDPASLRVVLPPRSVRDFSFRVRPSREAMGRTNPVLATLTWYSHKKRTLAIMDLPPAISVHKLLYGQSPEVVFPVSVHNFGEDGVFPVHVQVCGAASPHKPAYEKTERCEALAEGFKEMTFRLPLKPGAYVIKVKALGVEAESQLGVEAPSGRATCTPVDLNNDGILEYRMENDKVKVILLATGARIIEYIVKERNDNVLFKLWPEKESTDKRPFRERGFYPYGGFEDFLGQASIETHKIYSAEVVKTDGPFVQVRMAADYYGNRLEKIFTLYGNSPLVEVRFALTFQNPELNMLGPQPILALGEKHWTEDVFVVPTASGRREFHMRPEEYFGEVLFLKEGWNAGRDTVEDVSFAGAFPVSEPEFLHMWMNHPSNGESHHYYTEFQPWVPIFRQSVRYFSYYLWGAAGSWETAVSELRRRNLITSR
;
A
#
# COMPACT_ATOMS: atom_id res chain seq x y z
N MET A 1 -51.27 -47.27 71.14
CA MET A 1 -50.88 -48.67 70.80
C MET A 1 -52.09 -49.35 70.19
N PRO A 2 -51.95 -50.27 69.22
CA PRO A 2 -50.78 -50.61 68.37
C PRO A 2 -50.69 -49.63 67.16
N LEU A 3 -49.98 -49.80 66.03
CA LEU A 3 -48.70 -50.45 65.67
C LEU A 3 -48.08 -49.71 64.43
N LEU A 4 -46.81 -50.00 64.15
CA LEU A 4 -46.02 -49.84 62.90
C LEU A 4 -45.37 -51.25 62.64
N PRO A 5 -44.56 -51.58 61.59
CA PRO A 5 -43.82 -50.71 60.63
C PRO A 5 -43.69 -51.24 59.16
N SER A 6 -42.92 -50.50 58.32
CA SER A 6 -41.95 -51.02 57.30
C SER A 6 -42.47 -51.69 56.00
N PHE A 7 -41.86 -51.59 54.82
CA PHE A 7 -40.76 -50.79 54.22
C PHE A 7 -40.89 -50.91 52.68
N GLY A 8 -40.48 -49.92 51.86
CA GLY A 8 -40.46 -50.08 50.40
C GLY A 8 -40.24 -48.80 49.59
N THR A 9 -38.96 -48.43 49.39
CA THR A 9 -38.41 -47.49 48.38
C THR A 9 -39.27 -46.32 47.88
N VAL A 10 -38.84 -45.11 48.26
CA VAL A 10 -39.32 -43.83 47.73
C VAL A 10 -38.92 -43.66 46.26
N ASP A 11 -39.89 -43.45 45.37
CA ASP A 11 -39.67 -42.83 44.06
C ASP A 11 -39.19 -41.39 44.25
N SER A 12 -37.87 -41.17 44.17
CA SER A 12 -37.28 -39.85 44.42
C SER A 12 -37.13 -39.02 43.14
N LEU A 13 -37.98 -38.00 43.02
CA LEU A 13 -37.58 -36.64 42.61
C LEU A 13 -36.84 -36.48 41.25
N LEU A 14 -37.36 -37.09 40.19
CA LEU A 14 -36.78 -37.03 38.83
C LEU A 14 -37.32 -35.87 37.94
N THR A 15 -37.97 -34.84 38.51
CA THR A 15 -38.90 -33.97 37.75
C THR A 15 -38.81 -32.45 37.94
N LEU A 16 -37.77 -31.89 38.58
CA LEU A 16 -37.65 -30.43 38.75
C LEU A 16 -36.46 -29.74 38.07
N LEU A 17 -35.36 -30.43 37.78
CA LEU A 17 -34.33 -29.95 36.83
C LEU A 17 -33.88 -31.08 35.90
N ASP A 18 -34.79 -31.53 35.04
CA ASP A 18 -34.49 -32.55 34.03
C ASP A 18 -33.37 -32.10 33.07
N ILE A 19 -32.15 -32.56 33.36
CA ILE A 19 -30.95 -32.47 32.51
C ILE A 19 -31.18 -33.18 31.17
N GLY A 20 -32.15 -34.11 31.10
CA GLY A 20 -32.68 -34.68 29.86
C GLY A 20 -33.18 -33.63 28.87
N GLN A 21 -33.72 -32.49 29.32
CA GLN A 21 -34.21 -31.42 28.44
C GLN A 21 -33.18 -30.35 28.04
N LEU A 22 -31.98 -30.34 28.65
CA LEU A 22 -30.87 -29.51 28.16
C LEU A 22 -30.49 -29.97 26.75
N LYS A 23 -30.58 -29.04 25.79
CA LYS A 23 -30.10 -29.22 24.42
C LYS A 23 -28.78 -28.47 24.26
N THR A 24 -27.83 -29.09 23.57
CA THR A 24 -26.76 -28.34 22.92
C THR A 24 -27.39 -27.45 21.85
N ILE A 25 -26.98 -26.19 21.80
CA ILE A 25 -27.25 -25.35 20.63
C ILE A 25 -26.49 -25.98 19.46
N GLY A 26 -27.17 -26.23 18.35
CA GLY A 26 -26.56 -26.86 17.19
C GLY A 26 -25.40 -26.00 16.68
N SER A 27 -24.18 -26.45 16.90
CA SER A 27 -22.98 -25.82 16.35
C SER A 27 -23.04 -25.94 14.84
N ARG A 28 -22.97 -24.81 14.14
CA ARG A 28 -22.53 -24.81 12.75
C ARG A 28 -21.04 -25.09 12.78
N THR A 29 -20.67 -26.32 12.44
CA THR A 29 -19.28 -26.73 12.28
C THR A 29 -18.63 -25.98 11.11
N VAL A 30 -17.30 -25.95 11.12
CA VAL A 30 -16.50 -25.47 9.98
C VAL A 30 -16.68 -26.46 8.83
N GLY A 31 -17.71 -26.26 8.00
CA GLY A 31 -18.09 -27.20 6.93
C GLY A 31 -19.42 -26.95 6.21
N ASP A 32 -20.34 -26.13 6.75
CA ASP A 32 -21.65 -25.84 6.15
C ASP A 32 -21.58 -24.90 4.91
N VAL A 33 -20.96 -25.38 3.83
CA VAL A 33 -21.10 -24.81 2.48
C VAL A 33 -22.44 -25.28 1.88
N PRO A 34 -23.33 -24.39 1.41
CA PRO A 34 -24.56 -24.81 0.75
C PRO A 34 -24.24 -25.54 -0.56
N ARG A 35 -24.43 -26.86 -0.61
CA ARG A 35 -24.44 -27.58 -1.89
C ARG A 35 -25.70 -27.20 -2.66
N GLY A 36 -25.50 -26.68 -3.89
CA GLY A 36 -26.57 -26.43 -4.85
C GLY A 36 -27.38 -27.70 -5.14
N ALA A 37 -28.62 -27.49 -5.61
CA ALA A 37 -29.66 -28.51 -5.65
C ALA A 37 -29.28 -29.77 -6.45
N THR A 38 -29.60 -30.93 -5.88
CA THR A 38 -29.59 -32.23 -6.56
C THR A 38 -30.69 -32.28 -7.62
N LEU A 39 -30.35 -32.61 -8.87
CA LEU A 39 -31.32 -32.98 -9.90
C LEU A 39 -31.39 -34.51 -10.06
N LEU A 40 -32.56 -35.01 -10.48
CA LEU A 40 -32.92 -36.43 -10.36
C LEU A 40 -32.07 -37.34 -11.27
N GLY A 41 -31.81 -38.56 -10.78
CA GLY A 41 -31.01 -39.55 -11.50
C GLY A 41 -31.78 -40.37 -12.53
N MET A 42 -31.02 -41.04 -13.40
CA MET A 42 -31.43 -42.22 -14.13
C MET A 42 -30.32 -43.28 -14.07
N ALA A 43 -30.72 -44.55 -14.05
CA ALA A 43 -29.84 -45.71 -13.97
C ALA A 43 -29.20 -46.05 -15.34
N PRO A 44 -28.11 -46.83 -15.40
CA PRO A 44 -27.31 -46.99 -16.62
C PRO A 44 -27.90 -48.00 -17.60
N HIS A 45 -27.60 -47.81 -18.89
CA HIS A 45 -27.79 -48.82 -19.92
C HIS A 45 -26.54 -48.94 -20.79
N GLU A 46 -25.93 -50.14 -20.83
CA GLU A 46 -24.86 -50.48 -21.76
C GLU A 46 -25.41 -50.77 -23.16
N ALA A 47 -24.77 -50.28 -24.22
CA ALA A 47 -24.77 -50.89 -25.56
C ALA A 47 -23.71 -50.29 -26.53
N SER A 48 -22.51 -50.85 -26.49
CA SER A 48 -21.71 -51.33 -27.64
C SER A 48 -22.14 -50.96 -29.08
N LEU A 49 -21.26 -50.29 -29.87
CA LEU A 49 -20.73 -50.69 -31.21
C LEU A 49 -20.33 -49.54 -32.19
N LYS A 50 -19.01 -49.48 -32.47
CA LYS A 50 -18.32 -49.36 -33.78
C LYS A 50 -18.64 -48.27 -34.83
N LYS A 51 -17.54 -47.56 -35.15
CA LYS A 51 -16.89 -47.37 -36.49
C LYS A 51 -17.18 -46.11 -37.34
N GLU A 52 -16.05 -45.50 -37.75
CA GLU A 52 -15.74 -44.85 -39.05
C GLU A 52 -16.54 -43.58 -39.45
N GLY A 53 -15.93 -42.46 -39.85
CA GLY A 53 -14.49 -42.12 -39.97
C GLY A 53 -14.26 -40.73 -40.62
N ALA A 54 -13.00 -40.42 -40.95
CA ALA A 54 -12.52 -39.32 -41.82
C ALA A 54 -12.65 -37.83 -41.37
N MET A 55 -11.49 -37.27 -41.03
CA MET A 55 -11.08 -35.84 -41.21
C MET A 55 -10.41 -35.70 -42.61
N PRO A 56 -9.89 -34.54 -43.12
CA PRO A 56 -9.78 -33.17 -42.56
C PRO A 56 -9.98 -31.99 -43.59
N ILE A 57 -9.51 -30.78 -43.21
CA ILE A 57 -9.15 -29.58 -44.03
C ILE A 57 -10.34 -28.66 -44.39
N ARG A 58 -10.54 -27.44 -43.84
CA ARG A 58 -9.72 -26.20 -43.60
C ARG A 58 -9.35 -25.38 -44.85
N ALA A 59 -10.04 -24.25 -45.05
CA ALA A 59 -9.54 -23.10 -45.82
C ALA A 59 -10.10 -21.74 -45.31
N CYS A 60 -9.18 -20.85 -44.95
CA CYS A 60 -9.18 -19.37 -44.98
C CYS A 60 -10.39 -18.51 -44.51
N ILE A 61 -10.12 -17.82 -43.40
CA ILE A 61 -10.61 -16.50 -42.89
C ILE A 61 -9.95 -15.34 -43.72
N PRO A 62 -10.29 -14.01 -43.65
CA PRO A 62 -11.35 -13.25 -42.95
C PRO A 62 -12.21 -12.28 -43.81
N ILE A 63 -13.36 -11.82 -43.28
CA ILE A 63 -13.68 -10.38 -43.13
C ILE A 63 -14.52 -10.20 -41.85
N LEU A 64 -14.06 -9.39 -40.89
CA LEU A 64 -14.93 -8.71 -39.93
C LEU A 64 -14.32 -7.35 -39.59
N ILE A 65 -15.13 -6.29 -39.74
CA ILE A 65 -14.71 -4.90 -39.47
C ILE A 65 -14.97 -4.61 -37.99
N VAL A 66 -13.92 -4.23 -37.27
CA VAL A 66 -14.02 -3.63 -35.94
C VAL A 66 -14.19 -2.12 -36.11
N LEU A 67 -15.28 -1.55 -35.58
CA LEU A 67 -15.40 -0.13 -35.25
C LEU A 67 -16.67 0.12 -34.44
N LEU A 68 -16.52 0.34 -33.13
CA LEU A 68 -16.95 1.58 -32.44
C LEU A 68 -16.79 1.44 -30.92
N SER A 69 -16.04 2.36 -30.33
CA SER A 69 -15.73 2.43 -28.91
C SER A 69 -16.77 3.24 -28.13
N GLY A 70 -17.13 2.75 -26.95
CA GLY A 70 -17.79 3.49 -25.89
C GLY A 70 -17.49 2.81 -24.56
N PRO A 71 -17.33 3.54 -23.44
CA PRO A 71 -17.08 2.93 -22.15
C PRO A 71 -18.35 2.24 -21.65
N THR A 72 -18.38 0.91 -21.72
CA THR A 72 -19.47 0.13 -21.13
C THR A 72 -19.37 0.22 -19.61
N VAL A 73 -20.26 1.02 -19.02
CA VAL A 73 -20.46 1.06 -17.56
C VAL A 73 -20.82 -0.36 -17.10
N LEU A 74 -19.98 -0.98 -16.27
CA LEU A 74 -20.26 -2.28 -15.66
C LEU A 74 -21.26 -2.12 -14.51
N THR A 75 -22.51 -1.80 -14.86
CA THR A 75 -23.64 -1.90 -13.93
C THR A 75 -23.85 -3.35 -13.54
N SER A 76 -23.70 -3.64 -12.24
CA SER A 76 -24.24 -4.81 -11.52
C SER A 76 -24.59 -6.03 -12.40
N GLN A 77 -23.59 -6.81 -12.81
CA GLN A 77 -23.87 -8.17 -13.23
C GLN A 77 -24.35 -8.97 -12.01
N GLU A 78 -25.57 -9.52 -12.13
CA GLU A 78 -25.92 -10.73 -11.41
C GLU A 78 -24.81 -11.76 -11.61
N LYS A 79 -24.41 -12.48 -10.56
CA LYS A 79 -23.46 -13.59 -10.70
C LYS A 79 -24.10 -14.72 -11.51
N GLY A 80 -23.99 -14.64 -12.83
CA GLY A 80 -23.72 -15.84 -13.60
C GLY A 80 -22.49 -16.52 -13.02
N GLY A 81 -22.48 -17.85 -12.97
CA GLY A 81 -21.27 -18.59 -12.59
C GLY A 81 -20.11 -18.10 -13.46
N ASP A 82 -18.96 -17.84 -12.85
CA ASP A 82 -17.81 -17.34 -13.60
C ASP A 82 -17.49 -18.38 -14.68
N PHE A 83 -17.36 -17.98 -15.95
CA PHE A 83 -17.28 -18.94 -17.07
C PHE A 83 -16.14 -19.96 -16.88
N LEU A 84 -15.13 -19.59 -16.10
CA LEU A 84 -13.97 -20.41 -15.77
C LEU A 84 -14.22 -21.43 -14.64
N ASP A 85 -15.17 -21.20 -13.72
CA ASP A 85 -15.41 -22.04 -12.54
C ASP A 85 -15.72 -23.51 -12.91
N GLU A 86 -16.47 -23.73 -14.00
CA GLU A 86 -16.82 -25.08 -14.49
C GLU A 86 -15.61 -25.85 -15.06
N PHE A 87 -14.53 -25.16 -15.41
CA PHE A 87 -13.32 -25.74 -16.00
C PHE A 87 -12.15 -25.88 -15.01
N ILE A 88 -12.28 -25.39 -13.77
CA ILE A 88 -11.25 -25.54 -12.73
C ILE A 88 -11.37 -26.93 -12.10
N ILE A 89 -10.39 -27.80 -12.37
CA ILE A 89 -10.28 -29.10 -11.72
C ILE A 89 -9.69 -28.90 -10.33
N LYS A 90 -10.40 -29.35 -9.30
CA LYS A 90 -10.03 -29.23 -7.89
C LYS A 90 -9.61 -30.58 -7.31
N THR A 91 -8.37 -30.66 -6.84
CA THR A 91 -7.80 -31.89 -6.25
C THR A 91 -7.31 -31.61 -4.82
N PRO A 92 -7.96 -32.17 -3.78
CA PRO A 92 -7.51 -31.97 -2.40
C PRO A 92 -6.24 -32.79 -2.10
N GLY A 93 -5.38 -32.26 -1.25
CA GLY A 93 -4.17 -32.90 -0.75
C GLY A 93 -3.92 -32.61 0.73
N GLN A 94 -3.11 -33.46 1.36
CA GLN A 94 -2.71 -33.32 2.75
C GLN A 94 -1.33 -33.96 2.99
N PHE A 95 -0.58 -33.43 3.95
CA PHE A 95 0.64 -34.04 4.47
C PHE A 95 0.65 -33.85 6.00
N ASN A 96 0.76 -34.96 6.72
CA ASN A 96 0.87 -34.98 8.18
C ASN A 96 2.16 -35.74 8.51
N GLY A 97 3.19 -35.04 8.95
CA GLY A 97 4.53 -35.62 9.06
C GLY A 97 5.58 -34.64 9.58
N TYR A 98 6.83 -35.10 9.57
CA TYR A 98 7.98 -34.31 9.97
C TYR A 98 8.79 -33.89 8.74
N THR A 99 9.17 -32.62 8.67
CA THR A 99 10.13 -32.10 7.68
C THR A 99 11.37 -31.55 8.39
N ASN A 100 11.31 -30.31 8.86
CA ASN A 100 12.23 -29.73 9.86
C ASN A 100 11.56 -29.50 11.22
N TYR A 101 10.23 -29.58 11.28
CA TYR A 101 9.40 -29.73 12.47
C TYR A 101 8.18 -30.61 12.12
N TRP A 102 7.36 -30.97 13.13
CA TRP A 102 6.10 -31.67 12.90
C TRP A 102 5.03 -30.71 12.40
N HIS A 103 4.34 -31.06 11.32
CA HIS A 103 3.26 -30.25 10.78
C HIS A 103 2.19 -31.11 10.10
N SER A 104 0.97 -30.58 10.10
CA SER A 104 -0.17 -31.10 9.36
C SER A 104 -0.65 -29.99 8.43
N ILE A 105 -0.55 -30.20 7.12
CA ILE A 105 -0.86 -29.20 6.09
C ILE A 105 -1.88 -29.75 5.11
N PHE A 106 -2.79 -28.88 4.66
CA PHE A 106 -3.96 -29.21 3.86
C PHE A 106 -4.12 -28.20 2.72
N TRP A 107 -4.37 -28.69 1.51
CA TRP A 107 -4.44 -27.84 0.32
C TRP A 107 -5.45 -28.35 -0.71
N GLU A 108 -5.86 -27.47 -1.60
CA GLU A 108 -6.57 -27.76 -2.84
C GLU A 108 -5.67 -27.33 -4.01
N TRP A 109 -5.32 -28.26 -4.89
CA TRP A 109 -4.77 -27.92 -6.20
C TRP A 109 -5.89 -27.53 -7.15
N GLN A 110 -5.80 -26.33 -7.71
CA GLN A 110 -6.67 -25.83 -8.74
C GLN A 110 -5.94 -25.86 -10.08
N GLN A 111 -6.49 -26.58 -11.04
CA GLN A 111 -5.87 -26.81 -12.34
C GLN A 111 -6.76 -26.31 -13.47
N TYR A 112 -6.17 -25.63 -14.46
CA TYR A 112 -6.85 -25.22 -15.68
C TYR A 112 -5.99 -25.57 -16.91
N GLY A 113 -6.58 -26.27 -17.88
CA GLY A 113 -5.88 -26.76 -19.08
C GLY A 113 -4.70 -27.71 -18.82
N ASN A 114 -4.55 -28.23 -17.59
CA ASN A 114 -3.40 -29.02 -17.10
C ASN A 114 -2.01 -28.34 -17.21
N ILE A 115 -1.95 -27.04 -17.51
CA ILE A 115 -0.72 -26.24 -17.59
C ILE A 115 -0.71 -25.19 -16.47
N PHE A 116 -1.86 -24.56 -16.20
CA PHE A 116 -2.03 -23.70 -15.05
C PHE A 116 -2.32 -24.57 -13.82
N GLN A 117 -1.51 -24.44 -12.78
CA GLN A 117 -1.67 -25.12 -11.50
C GLN A 117 -1.41 -24.13 -10.36
N LEU A 118 -2.37 -23.98 -9.46
CA LEU A 118 -2.23 -23.27 -8.19
C LEU A 118 -2.43 -24.25 -7.03
N SER A 119 -1.73 -24.01 -5.93
CA SER A 119 -1.95 -24.72 -4.66
C SER A 119 -2.42 -23.71 -3.63
N ILE A 120 -3.70 -23.79 -3.22
CA ILE A 120 -4.28 -22.94 -2.18
C ILE A 120 -4.52 -23.77 -0.90
N PRO A 121 -4.50 -23.19 0.31
CA PRO A 121 -4.87 -23.92 1.52
C PRO A 121 -6.32 -24.42 1.49
N ASP A 122 -6.59 -25.62 2.03
CA ASP A 122 -7.95 -26.03 2.38
C ASP A 122 -8.35 -25.23 3.62
N VAL A 123 -8.96 -24.06 3.40
CA VAL A 123 -9.26 -23.07 4.45
C VAL A 123 -9.98 -23.69 5.66
N ALA A 124 -10.92 -24.60 5.43
CA ALA A 124 -11.66 -25.26 6.51
C ALA A 124 -10.75 -26.14 7.37
N ARG A 125 -9.90 -26.96 6.73
CA ARG A 125 -8.94 -27.81 7.46
C ARG A 125 -7.77 -27.03 8.04
N THR A 126 -7.35 -25.94 7.42
CA THR A 126 -6.29 -25.07 7.95
C THR A 126 -6.78 -24.33 9.21
N ILE A 127 -8.02 -23.85 9.25
CA ILE A 127 -8.63 -23.30 10.48
C ILE A 127 -8.72 -24.38 11.56
N ALA A 128 -9.22 -25.57 11.21
CA ALA A 128 -9.28 -26.71 12.13
C ALA A 128 -7.91 -27.08 12.71
N GLN A 129 -6.87 -27.16 11.88
CA GLN A 129 -5.51 -27.43 12.33
C GLN A 129 -4.95 -26.30 13.20
N SER A 130 -5.17 -25.03 12.82
CA SER A 130 -4.74 -23.88 13.62
C SER A 130 -5.34 -23.91 15.04
N LYS A 131 -6.59 -24.42 15.19
CA LYS A 131 -7.17 -24.68 16.53
C LYS A 131 -6.46 -25.81 17.28
N VAL A 132 -6.04 -26.90 16.63
CA VAL A 132 -5.25 -27.98 17.26
C VAL A 132 -3.86 -27.47 17.68
N ASP A 133 -3.16 -26.76 16.80
CA ASP A 133 -1.84 -26.17 17.08
C ASP A 133 -1.93 -25.16 18.25
N THR A 134 -3.00 -24.35 18.27
CA THR A 134 -3.27 -23.39 19.36
C THR A 134 -3.55 -24.12 20.68
N ALA A 135 -4.34 -25.19 20.67
CA ALA A 135 -4.63 -26.00 21.85
C ALA A 135 -3.36 -26.68 22.41
N GLU A 136 -2.46 -27.14 21.54
CA GLU A 136 -1.14 -27.68 21.91
C GLU A 136 -0.24 -26.60 22.52
N GLU A 137 -0.16 -25.40 21.94
CA GLU A 137 0.65 -24.29 22.48
C GLU A 137 0.13 -23.79 23.85
N LEU A 138 -1.17 -23.90 24.09
CA LEU A 138 -1.81 -23.66 25.40
C LEU A 138 -1.56 -24.78 26.43
N GLY A 139 -0.95 -25.90 26.02
CA GLY A 139 -0.68 -27.05 26.87
C GLY A 139 -1.91 -27.93 27.14
N ILE A 140 -2.90 -27.93 26.25
CA ILE A 140 -4.07 -28.83 26.29
C ILE A 140 -4.34 -29.37 24.86
N PRO A 141 -3.48 -30.23 24.28
CA PRO A 141 -3.51 -30.57 22.85
C PRO A 141 -4.84 -31.16 22.35
N GLY A 142 -5.60 -31.82 23.22
CA GLY A 142 -6.91 -32.38 22.89
C GLY A 142 -8.10 -31.49 23.25
N LEU A 143 -7.91 -30.18 23.47
CA LEU A 143 -9.00 -29.24 23.72
C LEU A 143 -9.88 -29.02 22.47
N GLU A 144 -11.16 -29.38 22.59
CA GLU A 144 -12.24 -28.91 21.74
C GLU A 144 -13.11 -27.91 22.51
N MET A 145 -13.19 -26.68 22.01
CA MET A 145 -14.05 -25.63 22.54
C MET A 145 -15.23 -25.39 21.61
N GLN A 146 -16.45 -25.40 22.16
CA GLN A 146 -17.66 -25.01 21.45
C GLN A 146 -17.62 -23.50 21.14
N GLU A 147 -17.91 -23.12 19.89
CA GLU A 147 -18.10 -21.70 19.52
C GLU A 147 -19.22 -21.07 20.38
N GLY A 148 -18.94 -19.88 20.93
CA GLY A 148 -19.76 -19.16 21.90
C GLY A 148 -19.61 -19.60 23.36
N PHE A 149 -18.77 -20.59 23.69
CA PHE A 149 -18.53 -21.01 25.07
C PHE A 149 -17.88 -19.92 25.91
N LEU A 150 -16.76 -19.38 25.44
CA LEU A 150 -15.94 -18.43 26.17
C LEU A 150 -16.60 -17.07 26.20
N ASP A 151 -17.19 -16.65 25.07
CA ASP A 151 -18.02 -15.44 24.97
C ASP A 151 -19.15 -15.43 26.02
N ALA A 152 -19.96 -16.50 26.05
CA ALA A 152 -21.04 -16.62 27.02
C ALA A 152 -20.53 -16.75 28.47
N LEU A 153 -19.33 -17.31 28.69
CA LEU A 153 -18.72 -17.52 30.01
C LEU A 153 -18.13 -16.23 30.61
N VAL A 154 -17.65 -15.30 29.79
CA VAL A 154 -17.17 -13.99 30.25
C VAL A 154 -18.30 -12.97 30.38
N ALA A 155 -19.39 -13.13 29.60
CA ALA A 155 -20.55 -12.24 29.63
C ALA A 155 -21.48 -12.41 30.86
N SER A 156 -21.21 -13.33 31.79
CA SER A 156 -22.07 -13.57 32.95
C SER A 156 -21.31 -14.11 34.16
N PRO A 157 -21.70 -13.75 35.40
CA PRO A 157 -21.14 -14.36 36.59
C PRO A 157 -21.53 -15.85 36.65
N VAL A 158 -20.58 -16.69 37.01
CA VAL A 158 -20.78 -18.12 37.22
C VAL A 158 -20.29 -18.54 38.61
N GLU A 159 -20.95 -19.53 39.19
CA GLU A 159 -20.44 -20.29 40.31
C GLU A 159 -19.55 -21.42 39.77
N GLU A 160 -18.42 -21.75 40.41
CA GLU A 160 -17.49 -22.78 39.92
C GLU A 160 -17.48 -23.99 40.87
N LEU A 161 -17.64 -25.20 40.32
CA LEU A 161 -17.59 -26.46 41.08
C LEU A 161 -16.66 -27.48 40.40
N GLU A 162 -15.93 -28.25 41.20
CA GLU A 162 -15.05 -29.35 40.77
C GLU A 162 -15.65 -30.69 41.22
N ASN A 163 -16.02 -31.56 40.27
CA ASN A 163 -16.62 -32.87 40.52
C ASN A 163 -17.79 -32.93 41.54
N PRO A 164 -18.76 -32.01 41.48
CA PRO A 164 -19.89 -32.02 42.42
C PRO A 164 -20.81 -33.23 42.20
N PRO A 165 -21.55 -33.67 43.24
CA PRO A 165 -22.70 -34.57 43.07
C PRO A 165 -23.83 -33.88 42.30
N LEU A 166 -24.67 -34.68 41.64
CA LEU A 166 -25.77 -34.18 40.78
C LEU A 166 -26.73 -33.23 41.53
N GLU A 167 -27.03 -33.55 42.78
CA GLU A 167 -27.92 -32.78 43.67
C GLU A 167 -27.41 -31.35 43.91
N GLU A 168 -26.09 -31.16 43.95
CA GLU A 168 -25.47 -29.84 44.11
C GLU A 168 -25.52 -29.04 42.80
N VAL A 169 -25.29 -29.69 41.65
CA VAL A 169 -25.45 -29.09 40.32
C VAL A 169 -26.86 -28.53 40.13
N GLU A 170 -27.90 -29.33 40.44
CA GLU A 170 -29.30 -28.90 40.32
C GLU A 170 -29.62 -27.73 41.27
N LYS A 171 -29.20 -27.82 42.53
CA LYS A 171 -29.42 -26.80 43.56
C LYS A 171 -28.76 -25.45 43.22
N THR A 172 -27.56 -25.47 42.63
CA THR A 172 -26.83 -24.26 42.25
C THR A 172 -27.34 -23.67 40.93
N LEU A 173 -27.58 -24.50 39.90
CA LEU A 173 -28.10 -24.05 38.60
C LEU A 173 -29.51 -23.40 38.69
N GLY A 174 -30.28 -23.72 39.73
CA GLY A 174 -31.52 -22.99 40.04
C GLY A 174 -31.31 -21.51 40.40
N LYS A 175 -30.12 -21.13 40.89
CA LYS A 175 -29.80 -19.81 41.46
C LYS A 175 -28.87 -18.96 40.59
N SER A 176 -27.87 -19.58 39.99
CA SER A 176 -26.77 -18.94 39.26
C SER A 176 -26.49 -19.69 37.95
N ASN A 177 -25.74 -19.07 37.04
CA ASN A 177 -25.06 -19.83 36.00
C ASN A 177 -23.90 -20.59 36.64
N LEU A 178 -23.54 -21.74 36.08
CA LEU A 178 -22.64 -22.70 36.73
C LEU A 178 -21.56 -23.18 35.76
N LEU A 179 -20.29 -23.16 36.19
CA LEU A 179 -19.15 -23.72 35.48
C LEU A 179 -18.66 -24.96 36.23
N LEU A 180 -18.74 -26.10 35.56
CA LEU A 180 -18.32 -27.39 36.10
C LEU A 180 -16.98 -27.84 35.52
N TYR A 181 -16.07 -28.23 36.39
CA TYR A 181 -14.85 -28.97 36.04
C TYR A 181 -15.06 -30.43 36.44
N VAL A 182 -15.18 -31.32 35.45
CA VAL A 182 -15.65 -32.69 35.66
C VAL A 182 -14.67 -33.71 35.08
N ASP A 183 -14.34 -34.70 35.90
CA ASP A 183 -13.64 -35.91 35.49
C ASP A 183 -14.55 -36.77 34.61
N ALA A 184 -14.11 -37.03 33.38
CA ALA A 184 -14.84 -37.79 32.37
C ALA A 184 -15.21 -39.22 32.81
N ALA A 185 -14.46 -39.82 33.74
CA ALA A 185 -14.74 -41.16 34.26
C ALA A 185 -15.91 -41.21 35.25
N THR A 186 -16.29 -40.08 35.84
CA THR A 186 -17.40 -39.99 36.82
C THR A 186 -18.76 -40.21 36.16
N GLU A 187 -19.77 -40.56 36.97
CA GLU A 187 -21.15 -40.71 36.50
C GLU A 187 -21.72 -39.40 35.93
N LEU A 188 -21.40 -38.26 36.55
CA LEU A 188 -21.75 -36.94 36.03
C LEU A 188 -21.04 -36.68 34.69
N GLY A 189 -19.72 -36.96 34.61
CA GLY A 189 -18.93 -36.81 33.39
C GLY A 189 -19.49 -37.60 32.21
N LYS A 190 -19.84 -38.87 32.44
CA LYS A 190 -20.47 -39.75 31.42
C LYS A 190 -21.82 -39.20 30.92
N ARG A 191 -22.66 -38.67 31.80
CA ARG A 191 -23.95 -38.05 31.43
C ARG A 191 -23.76 -36.76 30.63
N LEU A 192 -22.79 -35.93 31.00
CA LEU A 192 -22.46 -34.69 30.29
C LEU A 192 -21.82 -34.99 28.91
N ALA A 193 -20.98 -36.01 28.80
CA ALA A 193 -20.42 -36.48 27.53
C ALA A 193 -21.50 -36.91 26.53
N GLN A 194 -22.59 -37.55 26.99
CA GLN A 194 -23.73 -37.91 26.13
C GLN A 194 -24.48 -36.69 25.57
N LYS A 195 -24.38 -35.52 26.23
CA LYS A 195 -25.00 -34.27 25.77
C LYS A 195 -24.15 -33.55 24.72
N ASN A 196 -22.83 -33.57 24.86
CA ASN A 196 -21.91 -33.10 23.82
C ASN A 196 -21.57 -34.25 22.85
N SER A 197 -22.54 -34.61 22.00
CA SER A 197 -22.45 -35.79 21.14
C SER A 197 -21.27 -35.72 20.17
N GLU A 198 -20.52 -36.82 20.05
CA GLU A 198 -19.37 -36.94 19.12
C GLU A 198 -19.74 -36.82 17.63
N LYS A 199 -21.03 -36.77 17.29
CA LYS A 199 -21.55 -36.55 15.94
C LYS A 199 -21.30 -35.10 15.51
N GLY A 200 -20.08 -34.83 15.07
CA GLY A 200 -19.66 -33.49 14.63
C GLY A 200 -18.22 -33.13 15.00
N ASP A 201 -17.53 -33.95 15.79
CA ASP A 201 -16.12 -33.77 16.15
C ASP A 201 -15.25 -33.78 14.87
N TRP A 202 -14.88 -32.57 14.44
CA TRP A 202 -14.14 -32.32 13.21
C TRP A 202 -12.69 -32.81 13.30
N ARG A 203 -12.12 -32.92 14.52
CA ARG A 203 -10.75 -33.37 14.77
C ARG A 203 -10.52 -34.75 14.15
N ARG A 204 -11.49 -35.66 14.31
CA ARG A 204 -11.48 -37.03 13.74
C ARG A 204 -11.36 -37.07 12.21
N THR A 205 -11.78 -36.01 11.52
CA THR A 205 -11.70 -35.92 10.05
C THR A 205 -10.34 -35.38 9.55
N LEU A 206 -9.61 -34.66 10.42
CA LEU A 206 -8.38 -33.95 10.09
C LEU A 206 -7.15 -34.88 9.96
N ARG A 207 -7.17 -36.02 10.65
CA ARG A 207 -6.05 -37.01 10.71
C ARG A 207 -4.71 -36.42 11.14
N SER A 208 -4.73 -35.33 11.91
CA SER A 208 -3.52 -34.63 12.32
C SER A 208 -2.61 -35.49 13.20
N HIS A 209 -1.30 -35.20 13.17
CA HIS A 209 -0.30 -35.95 13.93
C HIS A 209 -0.53 -35.84 15.45
N GLN A 210 -0.89 -34.65 15.98
CA GLN A 210 -1.16 -34.46 17.42
C GLN A 210 -2.29 -35.36 17.95
N LEU A 211 -3.29 -35.66 17.13
CA LEU A 211 -4.45 -36.50 17.51
C LEU A 211 -4.10 -37.99 17.65
N ASN A 212 -2.88 -38.38 17.27
CA ASN A 212 -2.33 -39.72 17.42
C ASN A 212 -1.15 -39.77 18.42
N ALA A 213 -0.91 -38.68 19.15
CA ALA A 213 0.12 -38.65 20.20
C ALA A 213 -0.22 -39.63 21.33
N ALA A 214 0.79 -40.29 21.88
CA ALA A 214 0.59 -41.33 22.91
C ALA A 214 0.03 -40.78 24.24
N ASP A 215 0.15 -39.48 24.45
CA ASP A 215 -0.32 -38.70 25.59
C ASP A 215 -1.50 -37.78 25.23
N PHE A 216 -2.12 -37.96 24.06
CA PHE A 216 -3.37 -37.27 23.69
C PHE A 216 -4.48 -37.58 24.71
N ARG A 217 -5.15 -36.53 25.19
CA ARG A 217 -6.28 -36.59 26.13
C ARG A 217 -7.41 -35.73 25.61
N ASP A 218 -8.61 -36.29 25.49
CA ASP A 218 -9.77 -35.53 25.04
C ASP A 218 -10.23 -34.58 26.15
N VAL A 219 -10.28 -33.28 25.83
CA VAL A 219 -10.75 -32.22 26.72
C VAL A 219 -11.83 -31.44 25.99
N ARG A 220 -13.03 -31.32 26.57
CA ARG A 220 -14.16 -30.64 25.93
C ARG A 220 -14.68 -29.50 26.79
N ALA A 221 -14.73 -28.30 26.22
CA ALA A 221 -15.33 -27.11 26.79
C ALA A 221 -16.61 -26.76 26.01
N PHE A 222 -17.77 -26.90 26.65
CA PHE A 222 -19.08 -26.70 26.02
C PHE A 222 -20.10 -26.20 27.04
N TYR A 223 -21.24 -25.67 26.57
CA TYR A 223 -22.31 -25.22 27.45
C TYR A 223 -23.69 -25.69 27.02
N LEU A 224 -24.58 -25.78 28.01
CA LEU A 224 -25.97 -26.17 27.86
C LEU A 224 -26.86 -25.05 28.38
N GLU A 225 -28.00 -24.84 27.73
CA GLU A 225 -28.92 -23.73 28.03
C GLU A 225 -30.34 -24.24 28.32
N LYS A 226 -31.00 -23.64 29.32
CA LYS A 226 -32.43 -23.84 29.61
C LYS A 226 -33.05 -22.56 30.18
N GLY A 227 -33.72 -21.80 29.31
CA GLY A 227 -34.15 -20.44 29.65
C GLY A 227 -32.92 -19.57 29.96
N ASP A 228 -33.03 -18.72 30.98
CA ASP A 228 -31.96 -17.77 31.36
C ASP A 228 -30.78 -18.42 32.10
N ARG A 229 -30.71 -19.77 32.17
CA ARG A 229 -29.66 -20.52 32.86
C ARG A 229 -28.72 -21.21 31.89
N LYS A 230 -27.42 -20.96 32.08
CA LYS A 230 -26.31 -21.60 31.37
C LYS A 230 -25.49 -22.49 32.30
N LEU A 231 -25.28 -23.73 31.87
CA LEU A 231 -24.40 -24.71 32.48
C LEU A 231 -23.19 -24.92 31.58
N PHE A 232 -22.05 -24.35 31.97
CA PHE A 232 -20.75 -24.51 31.32
C PHE A 232 -20.07 -25.76 31.87
N VAL A 233 -19.42 -26.52 30.99
CA VAL A 233 -18.78 -27.80 31.31
C VAL A 233 -17.39 -27.85 30.70
N VAL A 234 -16.41 -28.13 31.55
CA VAL A 234 -15.03 -28.51 31.19
C VAL A 234 -14.87 -29.98 31.57
N LEU A 235 -14.96 -30.84 30.56
CA LEU A 235 -14.84 -32.29 30.71
C LEU A 235 -13.42 -32.71 30.33
N ALA A 236 -12.68 -33.29 31.28
CA ALA A 236 -11.33 -33.82 31.03
C ALA A 236 -11.00 -34.94 32.01
N GLU A 237 -10.23 -35.94 31.58
CA GLU A 237 -9.81 -37.06 32.43
C GLU A 237 -8.98 -36.60 33.63
N THR A 238 -7.91 -35.82 33.41
CA THR A 238 -6.99 -35.47 34.49
C THR A 238 -7.31 -34.15 35.16
N LYS A 239 -7.01 -34.06 36.46
CA LYS A 239 -7.08 -32.80 37.22
C LYS A 239 -6.13 -31.72 36.67
N ALA A 240 -5.00 -32.12 36.10
CA ALA A 240 -4.02 -31.18 35.55
C ALA A 240 -4.58 -30.42 34.35
N ASP A 241 -5.29 -31.11 33.46
CA ASP A 241 -5.90 -30.49 32.26
C ASP A 241 -7.03 -29.52 32.66
N ARG A 242 -7.84 -29.89 33.67
CA ARG A 242 -8.90 -29.02 34.23
C ARG A 242 -8.34 -27.78 34.92
N GLU A 243 -7.24 -27.92 35.66
CA GLU A 243 -6.54 -26.81 36.32
C GLU A 243 -5.85 -25.89 35.31
N ASN A 244 -5.22 -26.43 34.26
CA ASN A 244 -4.66 -25.60 33.18
C ASN A 244 -5.78 -24.79 32.50
N PHE A 245 -6.91 -25.43 32.15
CA PHE A 245 -8.05 -24.72 31.57
C PHE A 245 -8.59 -23.62 32.49
N ARG A 246 -8.71 -23.89 33.80
CA ARG A 246 -9.11 -22.91 34.82
C ARG A 246 -8.19 -21.68 34.82
N GLN A 247 -6.88 -21.90 34.79
CA GLN A 247 -5.89 -20.82 34.77
C GLN A 247 -5.96 -20.01 33.46
N LEU A 248 -6.19 -20.66 32.32
CA LEU A 248 -6.38 -19.98 31.03
C LEU A 248 -7.65 -19.11 31.02
N VAL A 249 -8.78 -19.60 31.54
CA VAL A 249 -10.02 -18.81 31.70
C VAL A 249 -9.81 -17.65 32.67
N GLY A 250 -9.08 -17.86 33.77
CA GLY A 250 -8.67 -16.81 34.70
C GLY A 250 -7.89 -15.70 34.01
N GLY A 251 -6.88 -16.06 33.23
CA GLY A 251 -6.08 -15.11 32.44
C GLY A 251 -6.88 -14.35 31.38
N VAL A 252 -7.83 -15.00 30.68
CA VAL A 252 -8.75 -14.31 29.77
C VAL A 252 -9.59 -13.27 30.52
N ARG A 253 -10.20 -13.65 31.66
CA ARG A 253 -11.01 -12.73 32.48
C ARG A 253 -10.18 -11.55 33.00
N GLU A 254 -8.95 -11.81 33.45
CA GLU A 254 -8.03 -10.77 33.92
C GLU A 254 -7.65 -9.79 32.79
N VAL A 255 -7.30 -10.31 31.60
CA VAL A 255 -6.95 -9.47 30.45
C VAL A 255 -8.15 -8.63 30.00
N LEU A 256 -9.34 -9.23 29.83
CA LEU A 256 -10.53 -8.51 29.37
C LEU A 256 -11.09 -7.51 30.40
N ALA A 257 -10.84 -7.71 31.69
CA ALA A 257 -11.21 -6.76 32.74
C ALA A 257 -10.26 -5.55 32.78
N ASN A 258 -8.97 -5.76 32.55
CA ASN A 258 -7.93 -4.74 32.74
C ASN A 258 -7.46 -4.05 31.46
N TYR A 259 -7.81 -4.57 30.28
CA TYR A 259 -7.34 -4.04 28.99
C TYR A 259 -8.44 -3.92 27.92
N ASP A 260 -8.24 -2.96 27.02
CA ASP A 260 -8.85 -2.88 25.71
C ASP A 260 -7.86 -3.36 24.65
N LEU A 261 -8.37 -4.10 23.66
CA LEU A 261 -7.61 -4.66 22.55
C LEU A 261 -7.66 -3.69 21.36
N HIS A 262 -6.50 -3.38 20.79
CA HIS A 262 -6.35 -2.48 19.65
C HIS A 262 -5.60 -3.19 18.51
N ARG A 263 -6.29 -3.48 17.40
CA ARG A 263 -5.71 -4.16 16.23
C ARG A 263 -5.11 -3.12 15.26
N GLY A 264 -3.96 -3.42 14.69
CA GLY A 264 -3.34 -2.55 13.71
C GLY A 264 -2.33 -3.24 12.80
N TRP A 265 -1.88 -2.49 11.80
CA TRP A 265 -0.81 -2.88 10.89
C TRP A 265 0.41 -2.03 11.18
N PHE A 266 1.56 -2.69 11.37
CA PHE A 266 2.78 -2.04 11.81
C PHE A 266 3.82 -2.08 10.68
N GLY A 267 4.45 -0.97 10.35
CA GLY A 267 5.45 -0.90 9.29
C GLY A 267 4.92 -1.38 7.93
N THR A 268 3.72 -0.94 7.56
CA THR A 268 3.19 -1.15 6.20
C THR A 268 3.85 -0.15 5.24
N GLY A 269 4.03 -0.51 3.96
CA GLY A 269 4.64 0.39 2.97
C GLY A 269 3.69 0.75 1.83
N THR A 270 3.81 1.99 1.33
CA THR A 270 3.02 2.48 0.17
C THR A 270 3.88 3.01 -0.96
N LEU A 271 5.06 3.55 -0.66
CA LEU A 271 5.95 4.16 -1.66
C LEU A 271 5.29 5.34 -2.40
N LEU A 272 4.36 6.05 -1.73
CA LEU A 272 3.66 7.20 -2.32
C LEU A 272 4.66 8.27 -2.77
N HIS A 273 5.65 8.55 -1.93
CA HIS A 273 6.70 9.54 -2.17
C HIS A 273 7.91 8.96 -2.89
N SER A 274 7.73 7.92 -3.71
CA SER A 274 8.80 7.25 -4.43
C SER A 274 8.54 7.14 -5.93
N VAL A 275 9.63 7.24 -6.68
CA VAL A 275 9.74 6.84 -8.08
C VAL A 275 9.35 5.39 -8.34
N THR A 276 9.54 4.49 -7.37
CA THR A 276 9.02 3.11 -7.44
C THR A 276 7.66 3.04 -6.77
N CYS A 277 6.61 2.69 -7.51
CA CYS A 277 5.26 2.57 -6.95
C CYS A 277 5.04 1.23 -6.23
N HIS A 278 4.04 1.20 -5.35
CA HIS A 278 3.34 -0.01 -4.93
C HIS A 278 1.82 0.26 -4.96
N PRO A 279 0.94 -0.70 -5.34
CA PRO A 279 -0.50 -0.45 -5.37
C PRO A 279 -1.07 -0.06 -4.00
N GLY A 280 -1.81 1.05 -3.96
CA GLY A 280 -2.57 1.52 -2.81
C GLY A 280 -2.04 2.82 -2.22
N HIS A 281 -2.87 3.87 -2.23
CA HIS A 281 -2.62 5.10 -1.49
C HIS A 281 -2.68 4.83 0.04
N PRO A 282 -1.92 5.53 0.91
CA PRO A 282 -1.95 5.33 2.37
C PRO A 282 -3.35 5.33 3.00
N LEU A 283 -4.25 6.20 2.51
CA LEU A 283 -5.63 6.24 2.98
C LEU A 283 -6.49 5.04 2.50
N GLU A 284 -6.15 4.39 1.38
CA GLU A 284 -6.78 3.12 0.93
C GLU A 284 -6.30 1.94 1.80
N VAL A 285 -5.02 1.94 2.18
CA VAL A 285 -4.47 1.00 3.17
C VAL A 285 -5.19 1.16 4.51
N ILE A 286 -5.38 2.40 4.98
CA ILE A 286 -6.19 2.68 6.17
C ILE A 286 -7.64 2.21 5.96
N ALA A 287 -8.28 2.49 4.82
CA ALA A 287 -9.64 2.06 4.51
C ALA A 287 -9.83 0.54 4.63
N ALA A 288 -8.89 -0.22 4.07
CA ALA A 288 -8.88 -1.68 4.10
C ALA A 288 -8.69 -2.22 5.53
N GLY A 289 -7.80 -1.63 6.32
CA GLY A 289 -7.58 -2.02 7.72
C GLY A 289 -8.76 -1.67 8.63
N LEU A 290 -9.36 -0.48 8.49
CA LEU A 290 -10.59 -0.10 9.22
C LEU A 290 -11.73 -1.09 8.94
N GLY A 291 -11.84 -1.57 7.70
CA GLY A 291 -12.78 -2.62 7.29
C GLY A 291 -12.55 -3.97 8.00
N GLN A 292 -11.34 -4.22 8.52
CA GLN A 292 -10.98 -5.37 9.36
C GLN A 292 -10.93 -5.04 10.86
N GLY A 293 -11.47 -3.90 11.29
CA GLY A 293 -11.48 -3.50 12.70
C GLY A 293 -10.13 -2.99 13.23
N ASN A 294 -9.19 -2.59 12.37
CA ASN A 294 -8.00 -1.85 12.83
C ASN A 294 -8.39 -0.44 13.32
N ASP A 295 -7.68 0.06 14.32
CA ASP A 295 -7.78 1.44 14.80
C ASP A 295 -6.43 2.14 14.98
N TRP A 296 -5.33 1.48 14.58
CA TRP A 296 -4.02 2.10 14.46
C TRP A 296 -3.18 1.53 13.30
N PHE A 297 -2.24 2.34 12.80
CA PHE A 297 -1.37 2.02 11.67
C PHE A 297 0.01 2.66 11.85
N THR A 298 1.09 1.98 11.46
CA THR A 298 2.40 2.62 11.25
C THR A 298 2.94 2.32 9.85
N PHE A 299 3.54 3.33 9.22
CA PHE A 299 4.04 3.26 7.84
C PHE A 299 5.57 3.30 7.79
N SER A 300 6.19 2.47 6.95
CA SER A 300 7.66 2.39 6.83
C SER A 300 8.17 1.99 5.44
N GLY A 301 7.40 2.27 4.38
CA GLY A 301 7.94 2.23 3.02
C GLY A 301 9.05 3.28 2.82
N TYR A 302 9.82 3.12 1.74
CA TYR A 302 10.86 4.08 1.39
C TYR A 302 10.22 5.46 1.09
N MET A 303 10.68 6.49 1.80
CA MET A 303 10.11 7.85 1.88
C MET A 303 8.74 7.99 2.57
N ASP A 304 8.13 6.93 3.11
CA ASP A 304 6.85 7.02 3.85
C ASP A 304 6.96 7.84 5.15
N TYR A 305 8.16 8.17 5.63
CA TYR A 305 8.35 9.09 6.77
C TYR A 305 7.81 10.51 6.49
N LEU A 306 7.68 10.90 5.22
CA LEU A 306 7.08 12.19 4.81
C LEU A 306 5.58 12.26 5.12
N LEU A 307 4.90 11.12 5.25
CA LEU A 307 3.47 11.03 5.59
C LEU A 307 3.15 11.57 7.00
N GLN A 308 4.17 11.78 7.87
CA GLN A 308 4.00 12.28 9.24
C GLN A 308 3.20 13.59 9.31
N ALA A 309 3.42 14.51 8.37
CA ALA A 309 2.71 15.79 8.31
C ALA A 309 1.35 15.69 7.60
N GLN A 310 1.18 14.70 6.71
CA GLN A 310 0.01 14.57 5.85
C GLN A 310 -1.15 13.80 6.50
N PHE A 311 -0.87 12.77 7.30
CA PHE A 311 -1.91 12.02 8.00
C PHE A 311 -2.82 12.91 8.87
N PRO A 312 -2.30 13.83 9.72
CA PRO A 312 -3.16 14.74 10.48
C PRO A 312 -4.01 15.66 9.60
N GLU A 313 -3.49 16.09 8.43
CA GLU A 313 -4.24 16.92 7.50
C GLU A 313 -5.41 16.14 6.87
N TRP A 314 -5.13 14.98 6.26
CA TRP A 314 -6.15 14.18 5.58
C TRP A 314 -7.20 13.62 6.54
N LEU A 315 -6.77 13.00 7.64
CA LEU A 315 -7.67 12.35 8.58
C LEU A 315 -8.48 13.39 9.37
N GLY A 316 -7.86 14.53 9.70
CA GLY A 316 -8.51 15.65 10.37
C GLY A 316 -9.66 16.27 9.57
N ARG A 317 -9.53 16.35 8.23
CA ARG A 317 -10.59 16.87 7.32
C ARG A 317 -11.91 16.11 7.42
N VAL A 318 -11.89 14.82 7.79
CA VAL A 318 -13.07 13.97 7.98
C VAL A 318 -13.34 13.58 9.44
N GLY A 319 -12.59 14.16 10.38
CA GLY A 319 -12.72 13.87 11.82
C GLY A 319 -12.37 12.43 12.21
N LEU A 320 -11.53 11.74 11.44
CA LEU A 320 -11.14 10.35 11.73
C LEU A 320 -10.00 10.33 12.76
N ASP A 321 -10.31 9.82 13.95
CA ASP A 321 -9.45 9.72 15.13
C ASP A 321 -8.56 8.45 15.17
N VAL A 322 -8.18 7.93 14.00
CA VAL A 322 -7.32 6.74 13.89
C VAL A 322 -5.87 7.08 14.26
N VAL A 323 -5.19 6.20 15.01
CA VAL A 323 -3.79 6.44 15.40
C VAL A 323 -2.86 6.12 14.22
N THR A 324 -2.04 7.08 13.80
CA THR A 324 -1.02 6.88 12.77
C THR A 324 0.36 7.28 13.28
N ASP A 325 1.39 6.53 12.89
CA ASP A 325 2.78 6.96 13.01
C ASP A 325 3.60 6.52 11.79
N VAL A 326 4.85 6.97 11.70
CA VAL A 326 5.76 6.59 10.61
C VAL A 326 7.11 6.13 11.13
N GLY A 327 7.84 5.44 10.27
CA GLY A 327 9.21 5.01 10.46
C GLY A 327 9.95 4.87 9.13
N THR A 328 11.20 4.47 9.21
CA THR A 328 11.99 4.06 8.05
C THR A 328 13.16 3.19 8.48
N GLY A 329 13.61 2.32 7.57
CA GLY A 329 14.93 1.70 7.68
C GLY A 329 16.03 2.65 7.21
N LYS A 330 17.26 2.37 7.62
CA LYS A 330 18.47 2.89 6.99
C LYS A 330 18.70 2.14 5.67
N ALA A 331 19.06 2.84 4.57
CA ALA A 331 19.15 2.23 3.24
C ALA A 331 20.57 1.78 2.86
N THR A 332 21.59 2.55 3.21
CA THR A 332 23.02 2.23 2.98
C THR A 332 23.67 1.80 4.30
N HIS A 333 24.62 0.86 4.28
CA HIS A 333 25.32 0.36 5.50
C HIS A 333 24.39 -0.09 6.65
N SER A 334 23.20 -0.59 6.32
CA SER A 334 22.16 -0.94 7.29
C SER A 334 22.38 -2.32 7.88
N PHE A 335 22.33 -2.45 9.21
CA PHE A 335 22.33 -3.75 9.90
C PHE A 335 20.92 -4.37 9.97
N GLY A 336 20.00 -3.94 9.10
CA GLY A 336 18.60 -4.34 9.11
C GLY A 336 17.77 -3.67 10.21
N SER A 337 18.28 -2.58 10.82
CA SER A 337 17.57 -1.85 11.85
C SER A 337 16.54 -0.88 11.26
N VAL A 338 15.43 -0.68 11.98
CA VAL A 338 14.32 0.18 11.57
C VAL A 338 13.92 1.07 12.74
N ALA A 339 13.71 2.35 12.45
CA ALA A 339 13.33 3.34 13.45
C ALA A 339 11.93 3.89 13.21
N TYR A 340 11.26 4.23 14.31
CA TYR A 340 9.90 4.75 14.36
C TYR A 340 9.78 5.76 15.51
N GLY A 341 8.61 6.37 15.72
CA GLY A 341 8.35 7.14 16.96
C GLY A 341 8.98 8.53 17.02
N CYS A 342 9.87 8.89 16.10
CA CYS A 342 10.54 10.21 16.04
C CYS A 342 9.53 11.37 15.98
N ARG A 343 9.74 12.42 16.78
CA ARG A 343 8.88 13.63 16.80
C ARG A 343 8.96 14.47 15.52
N ASN A 344 10.04 14.35 14.77
CA ASN A 344 10.24 14.89 13.42
C ASN A 344 11.24 13.99 12.69
N TRP A 345 11.34 14.13 11.37
CA TRP A 345 12.36 13.46 10.54
C TRP A 345 13.31 14.46 9.85
N ASP A 346 13.27 15.73 10.24
CA ASP A 346 14.07 16.79 9.64
C ASP A 346 15.57 16.51 9.74
N GLY A 347 16.26 16.63 8.60
CA GLY A 347 17.68 16.32 8.47
C GLY A 347 17.99 14.82 8.44
N ILE A 348 17.01 13.94 8.25
CA ILE A 348 17.29 12.53 7.93
C ILE A 348 18.11 12.45 6.64
N LYS A 349 19.14 11.60 6.67
CA LYS A 349 19.96 11.23 5.54
C LYS A 349 19.85 9.73 5.32
N ILE A 350 18.71 9.29 4.80
CA ILE A 350 18.35 7.87 4.68
C ILE A 350 19.41 7.02 3.93
N GLN A 351 20.24 7.66 3.10
CA GLN A 351 21.31 7.08 2.29
C GLN A 351 22.71 7.67 2.59
N ASP A 352 22.85 8.54 3.62
CA ASP A 352 24.11 9.13 4.10
C ASP A 352 24.11 9.21 5.65
N MET A 353 23.81 8.09 6.29
CA MET A 353 24.06 7.87 7.73
C MET A 353 25.05 6.72 7.86
N PRO A 354 26.36 6.95 7.66
CA PRO A 354 27.31 5.86 7.42
C PRO A 354 27.36 4.88 8.61
N THR A 355 27.43 5.37 9.84
CA THR A 355 27.49 4.49 11.02
C THR A 355 26.11 4.15 11.61
N GLU A 356 26.03 3.01 12.30
CA GLU A 356 24.84 2.65 13.08
C GLU A 356 24.70 3.54 14.33
N GLN A 357 25.82 4.02 14.89
CA GLN A 357 25.81 4.91 16.05
C GLN A 357 25.16 6.27 15.74
N GLU A 358 25.38 6.81 14.54
CA GLU A 358 24.76 8.06 14.10
C GLU A 358 23.25 7.88 13.83
N TRP A 359 22.87 6.73 13.29
CA TRP A 359 21.47 6.37 13.09
C TRP A 359 20.72 6.26 14.43
N ILE A 360 21.27 5.50 15.38
CA ILE A 360 20.75 5.44 16.76
C ILE A 360 20.69 6.84 17.37
N ARG A 361 21.76 7.64 17.29
CA ARG A 361 21.80 8.99 17.85
C ARG A 361 20.71 9.89 17.28
N PHE A 362 20.53 9.91 15.96
CA PHE A 362 19.49 10.69 15.28
C PHE A 362 18.09 10.37 15.82
N VAL A 363 17.79 9.09 15.98
CA VAL A 363 16.50 8.58 16.49
C VAL A 363 16.30 8.97 17.96
N ARG A 364 17.33 8.75 18.80
CA ARG A 364 17.30 9.06 20.24
C ARG A 364 17.10 10.54 20.52
N GLU A 365 17.81 11.42 19.82
CA GLU A 365 17.65 12.88 19.94
C GLU A 365 16.22 13.35 19.60
N ARG A 366 15.55 12.64 18.68
CA ARG A 366 14.16 12.90 18.26
C ARG A 366 13.12 12.16 19.10
N GLY A 367 13.55 11.40 20.12
CA GLY A 367 12.70 10.62 21.02
C GLY A 367 12.00 9.44 20.34
N GLY A 368 12.55 8.94 19.24
CA GLY A 368 12.07 7.74 18.58
C GLY A 368 12.62 6.45 19.20
N PHE A 369 12.18 5.35 18.62
CA PHE A 369 12.53 3.98 19.01
C PHE A 369 13.18 3.27 17.83
N ILE A 370 14.21 2.46 18.12
CA ILE A 370 14.95 1.71 17.11
C ILE A 370 14.97 0.22 17.44
N PHE A 371 14.67 -0.59 16.41
CA PHE A 371 14.51 -2.04 16.49
C PHE A 371 15.54 -2.72 15.61
N ARG A 372 16.13 -3.83 16.08
CA ARG A 372 17.12 -4.65 15.35
C ARG A 372 16.56 -6.02 14.96
N PRO A 373 17.16 -6.73 13.98
CA PRO A 373 16.94 -8.17 13.84
C PRO A 373 17.27 -8.92 15.14
N VAL A 374 16.51 -9.98 15.44
CA VAL A 374 16.66 -10.80 16.66
C VAL A 374 18.07 -11.39 16.78
N PHE A 375 18.68 -11.78 15.66
CA PHE A 375 20.05 -12.29 15.58
C PHE A 375 20.80 -11.51 14.50
N SER A 376 21.87 -10.81 14.88
CA SER A 376 22.73 -10.01 14.00
C SER A 376 23.97 -9.57 14.78
N ASP A 377 25.12 -10.19 14.52
CA ASP A 377 26.37 -9.92 15.25
C ASP A 377 26.81 -8.44 15.09
N ASP A 378 26.55 -7.84 13.93
CA ASP A 378 26.84 -6.42 13.65
C ASP A 378 26.05 -5.46 14.55
N CYS A 379 24.88 -5.88 15.04
CA CYS A 379 24.08 -5.11 15.98
C CYS A 379 24.54 -5.26 17.44
N ASP A 380 25.31 -6.28 17.81
CA ASP A 380 25.64 -6.57 19.21
C ASP A 380 26.46 -5.48 19.94
N PRO A 381 27.30 -4.66 19.27
CA PRO A 381 27.97 -3.51 19.91
C PRO A 381 27.04 -2.35 20.31
N TYR A 382 25.73 -2.40 20.02
CA TYR A 382 24.83 -1.26 20.13
C TYR A 382 23.52 -1.56 20.88
N GLU A 383 22.91 -0.53 21.48
CA GLU A 383 21.68 -0.64 22.25
C GLU A 383 20.41 -0.23 21.47
N TYR A 384 19.43 -1.12 21.48
CA TYR A 384 18.15 -1.00 20.77
C TYR A 384 16.98 -1.20 21.74
N ASP A 385 15.84 -0.56 21.43
CA ASP A 385 14.61 -0.62 22.22
C ASP A 385 13.91 -1.98 22.14
N GLY A 386 14.07 -2.67 21.03
CA GLY A 386 13.40 -3.94 20.79
C GLY A 386 13.91 -4.69 19.58
N THR A 387 13.17 -5.72 19.18
CA THR A 387 13.52 -6.59 18.06
C THR A 387 12.44 -6.64 16.97
N ILE A 388 12.86 -6.98 15.75
CA ILE A 388 11.97 -7.19 14.61
C ILE A 388 11.61 -8.68 14.57
N ALA A 389 10.34 -8.98 14.86
CA ALA A 389 9.81 -10.33 14.89
C ALA A 389 9.54 -10.89 13.48
N ILE A 390 9.88 -12.16 13.31
CA ILE A 390 9.51 -13.00 12.15
C ILE A 390 9.12 -14.39 12.69
N GLU A 391 8.39 -15.19 11.91
CA GLU A 391 7.94 -16.53 12.33
C GLU A 391 9.08 -17.41 12.86
N GLY A 392 10.23 -17.42 12.17
CA GLY A 392 11.39 -18.23 12.53
C GLY A 392 11.99 -17.92 13.92
N ASN A 393 11.68 -16.75 14.49
CA ASN A 393 12.19 -16.30 15.79
C ASN A 393 11.10 -16.29 16.90
N LYS A 394 9.93 -16.91 16.66
CA LYS A 394 8.80 -16.95 17.62
C LYS A 394 9.25 -17.31 19.05
N LYS A 395 10.10 -18.33 19.23
CA LYS A 395 10.58 -18.76 20.54
C LYS A 395 11.29 -17.64 21.30
N GLN A 396 12.20 -16.93 20.63
CA GLN A 396 12.96 -15.81 21.19
C GLN A 396 12.04 -14.63 21.52
N ILE A 397 11.04 -14.34 20.68
CA ILE A 397 10.06 -13.28 20.92
C ILE A 397 9.13 -13.63 22.09
N ASP A 398 8.68 -14.87 22.19
CA ASP A 398 7.81 -15.36 23.27
C ASP A 398 8.51 -15.28 24.65
N THR A 399 9.77 -15.75 24.74
CA THR A 399 10.52 -15.85 26.00
C THR A 399 11.42 -14.66 26.33
N GLY A 400 11.67 -13.76 25.38
CA GLY A 400 12.53 -12.59 25.57
C GLY A 400 11.94 -11.56 26.55
N GLU A 401 12.74 -10.57 26.94
CA GLU A 401 12.30 -9.47 27.83
C GLU A 401 12.16 -8.13 27.10
N LYS A 402 12.84 -7.95 25.95
CA LYS A 402 12.71 -6.73 25.14
C LYS A 402 11.39 -6.71 24.35
N PRO A 403 10.79 -5.53 24.15
CA PRO A 403 9.72 -5.28 23.17
C PRO A 403 10.02 -5.83 21.77
N PHE A 404 8.96 -6.06 20.99
CA PHE A 404 9.11 -6.37 19.57
C PHE A 404 8.09 -5.66 18.68
N ILE A 405 8.40 -5.64 17.38
CA ILE A 405 7.51 -5.21 16.31
C ILE A 405 7.37 -6.32 15.27
N LEU A 406 6.19 -6.50 14.69
CA LEU A 406 5.95 -7.42 13.58
C LEU A 406 5.55 -6.60 12.36
N GLN A 407 6.45 -6.49 11.37
CA GLN A 407 6.18 -5.67 10.18
C GLN A 407 5.16 -6.35 9.25
N THR A 408 4.17 -5.56 8.81
CA THR A 408 3.16 -5.90 7.80
C THR A 408 3.73 -5.84 6.38
N GLY A 409 4.66 -4.91 6.10
CA GLY A 409 5.30 -4.78 4.79
C GLY A 409 4.38 -4.22 3.70
N LEU A 410 4.65 -4.56 2.43
CA LEU A 410 3.84 -4.12 1.29
C LEU A 410 2.60 -5.03 1.16
N ILE A 411 1.40 -4.47 1.27
CA ILE A 411 0.15 -5.24 1.16
C ILE A 411 -0.05 -5.65 -0.30
N ARG A 412 -0.04 -6.96 -0.57
CA ARG A 412 -0.11 -7.60 -1.89
C ARG A 412 -1.26 -8.61 -1.91
N GLU A 413 -1.06 -9.74 -2.58
CA GLU A 413 -2.00 -10.87 -2.63
C GLU A 413 -2.05 -11.66 -1.30
N GLU A 414 -0.97 -11.61 -0.51
CA GLU A 414 -0.88 -12.29 0.78
C GLU A 414 -1.65 -11.54 1.89
N ALA A 415 -2.21 -12.31 2.83
CA ALA A 415 -2.91 -11.75 3.98
C ALA A 415 -1.90 -11.01 4.90
N PRO A 416 -2.12 -9.72 5.21
CA PRO A 416 -1.18 -8.93 6.00
C PRO A 416 -1.06 -9.47 7.43
N THR A 417 0.17 -9.51 7.96
CA THR A 417 0.40 -9.68 9.40
C THR A 417 -0.14 -8.45 10.15
N ALA A 418 -0.54 -8.67 11.39
CA ALA A 418 -1.11 -7.62 12.24
C ALA A 418 -0.53 -7.70 13.65
N MET A 419 -0.75 -6.65 14.44
CA MET A 419 -0.46 -6.67 15.87
C MET A 419 -1.73 -6.32 16.66
N ILE A 420 -1.89 -6.93 17.83
CA ILE A 420 -2.88 -6.52 18.83
C ILE A 420 -2.13 -5.96 20.03
N LEU A 421 -2.46 -4.73 20.39
CA LEU A 421 -1.92 -4.02 21.55
C LEU A 421 -2.96 -4.00 22.66
N PHE A 422 -2.51 -4.18 23.89
CA PHE A 422 -3.38 -4.22 25.08
C PHE A 422 -3.18 -2.93 25.88
N ALA A 423 -4.12 -1.99 25.72
CA ALA A 423 -4.14 -0.73 26.44
C ALA A 423 -4.92 -0.86 27.75
N PRO A 424 -4.46 -0.34 28.89
CA PRO A 424 -5.25 -0.25 30.12
C PRO A 424 -6.70 0.19 29.90
N ARG A 425 -7.65 -0.52 30.52
CA ARG A 425 -9.10 -0.40 30.29
C ARG A 425 -9.59 1.05 30.40
N GLY A 426 -10.21 1.56 29.34
CA GLY A 426 -10.72 2.93 29.26
C GLY A 426 -9.65 4.02 29.08
N GLN A 427 -8.38 3.66 28.88
CA GLN A 427 -7.35 4.61 28.47
C GLN A 427 -7.72 5.19 27.09
N ARG A 428 -7.55 6.50 26.93
CA ARG A 428 -7.69 7.14 25.61
C ARG A 428 -6.65 6.56 24.66
N TRP A 429 -7.11 5.96 23.57
CA TRP A 429 -6.21 5.52 22.51
C TRP A 429 -5.54 6.72 21.83
N SER A 430 -4.20 6.68 21.78
CA SER A 430 -3.36 7.72 21.20
C SER A 430 -2.03 7.12 20.73
N ARG A 431 -1.23 7.92 20.03
CA ARG A 431 0.12 7.53 19.58
C ARG A 431 1.03 7.16 20.76
N GLU A 432 0.90 7.86 21.88
CA GLU A 432 1.63 7.59 23.11
C GLU A 432 1.18 6.25 23.72
N ALA A 433 -0.14 6.03 23.86
CA ALA A 433 -0.68 4.78 24.38
C ALA A 433 -0.29 3.56 23.54
N MET A 434 -0.24 3.72 22.21
CA MET A 434 0.25 2.72 21.26
C MET A 434 1.72 2.36 21.52
N TRP A 435 2.59 3.36 21.67
CA TRP A 435 4.00 3.13 21.98
C TRP A 435 4.22 2.60 23.39
N ASP A 436 3.45 3.03 24.38
CA ASP A 436 3.53 2.53 25.75
C ASP A 436 3.13 1.06 25.82
N ALA A 437 2.10 0.63 25.09
CA ALA A 437 1.74 -0.79 24.99
C ALA A 437 2.90 -1.64 24.43
N ILE A 438 3.57 -1.19 23.35
CA ILE A 438 4.73 -1.90 22.77
C ILE A 438 5.91 -1.89 23.75
N ARG A 439 6.28 -0.73 24.32
CA ARG A 439 7.47 -0.60 25.20
C ARG A 439 7.32 -1.36 26.52
N GLU A 440 6.10 -1.47 27.04
CA GLU A 440 5.80 -2.19 28.28
C GLU A 440 5.43 -3.66 28.03
N ARG A 441 5.74 -4.16 26.83
CA ARG A 441 5.60 -5.53 26.39
C ARG A 441 4.16 -6.06 26.55
N ARG A 442 3.20 -5.30 25.98
CA ARG A 442 1.75 -5.58 25.92
C ARG A 442 1.26 -5.73 24.47
N GLU A 443 2.08 -6.35 23.64
CA GLU A 443 1.81 -6.60 22.22
C GLU A 443 1.78 -8.11 21.90
N VAL A 444 0.89 -8.50 21.00
CA VAL A 444 0.87 -9.83 20.38
C VAL A 444 0.90 -9.66 18.86
N GLY A 445 1.89 -10.27 18.21
CA GLY A 445 2.00 -10.30 16.76
C GLY A 445 1.22 -11.47 16.19
N ILE A 446 0.44 -11.20 15.14
CA ILE A 446 -0.41 -12.15 14.42
C ILE A 446 0.21 -12.39 13.03
N LEU A 447 0.74 -13.58 12.85
CA LEU A 447 1.28 -14.07 11.58
C LEU A 447 0.15 -14.63 10.70
N THR A 448 0.51 -15.07 9.49
CA THR A 448 -0.41 -15.78 8.60
C THR A 448 -0.96 -17.05 9.27
N LEU A 449 -2.16 -17.45 8.86
CA LEU A 449 -2.91 -18.60 9.41
C LEU A 449 -3.28 -18.51 10.91
N GLY A 450 -3.15 -17.32 11.52
CA GLY A 450 -3.53 -17.05 12.91
C GLY A 450 -2.49 -17.44 13.96
N LYS A 451 -1.28 -17.82 13.54
CA LYS A 451 -0.15 -18.08 14.45
C LYS A 451 0.19 -16.80 15.23
N MET A 452 0.44 -16.92 16.54
CA MET A 452 0.67 -15.77 17.43
C MET A 452 2.06 -15.83 18.05
N LEU A 453 2.67 -14.66 18.30
CA LEU A 453 3.90 -14.52 19.06
C LEU A 453 3.82 -13.35 20.05
N GLY A 454 4.50 -13.48 21.18
CA GLY A 454 4.55 -12.45 22.22
C GLY A 454 4.39 -12.98 23.65
N PRO A 455 4.18 -12.09 24.63
CA PRO A 455 4.16 -12.43 26.05
C PRO A 455 3.03 -13.39 26.41
N LYS A 456 3.37 -14.42 27.19
CA LYS A 456 2.46 -15.53 27.54
C LYS A 456 1.07 -15.07 28.01
N THR A 457 0.97 -14.05 28.86
CA THR A 457 -0.31 -13.57 29.41
C THR A 457 -1.28 -13.13 28.31
N PHE A 458 -0.85 -12.20 27.46
CA PHE A 458 -1.69 -11.64 26.39
C PHE A 458 -1.89 -12.64 25.25
N ARG A 459 -0.83 -13.35 24.87
CA ARG A 459 -0.86 -14.35 23.81
C ARG A 459 -1.78 -15.51 24.14
N ASN A 460 -1.68 -16.09 25.34
CA ASN A 460 -2.55 -17.20 25.75
C ASN A 460 -4.02 -16.76 25.87
N ALA A 461 -4.29 -15.53 26.33
CA ALA A 461 -5.65 -14.99 26.35
C ALA A 461 -6.22 -14.87 24.94
N LEU A 462 -5.45 -14.33 23.98
CA LEU A 462 -5.87 -14.19 22.60
C LEU A 462 -6.01 -15.55 21.88
N GLN A 463 -5.15 -16.52 22.20
CA GLN A 463 -5.24 -17.91 21.72
C GLN A 463 -6.54 -18.59 22.18
N MET A 464 -6.94 -18.42 23.44
CA MET A 464 -8.24 -18.89 23.94
C MET A 464 -9.42 -18.21 23.20
N LEU A 465 -9.31 -16.91 22.91
CA LEU A 465 -10.30 -16.16 22.13
C LEU A 465 -10.28 -16.48 20.62
N LEU A 466 -9.24 -17.14 20.09
CA LEU A 466 -9.24 -17.69 18.72
C LEU A 466 -9.90 -19.07 18.66
N LEU A 467 -9.80 -19.87 19.72
CA LEU A 467 -10.50 -21.16 19.83
C LEU A 467 -12.03 -20.98 19.85
N ASP A 468 -12.53 -19.90 20.43
CA ASP A 468 -13.92 -19.42 20.32
C ASP A 468 -13.96 -18.02 19.70
N ARG A 469 -14.13 -17.96 18.37
CA ARG A 469 -14.02 -16.71 17.58
C ARG A 469 -15.11 -15.68 17.90
N VAL A 470 -16.19 -16.09 18.57
CA VAL A 470 -17.42 -15.28 18.68
C VAL A 470 -17.15 -13.94 19.36
N TYR A 471 -16.33 -13.94 20.42
CA TYR A 471 -15.94 -12.71 21.13
C TYR A 471 -15.16 -11.76 20.22
N LEU A 472 -14.16 -12.25 19.48
CA LEU A 472 -13.32 -11.42 18.60
C LEU A 472 -14.13 -10.83 17.43
N GLU A 473 -15.04 -11.61 16.84
CA GLU A 473 -15.93 -11.15 15.77
C GLU A 473 -16.92 -10.08 16.24
N ASP A 474 -17.33 -10.14 17.51
CA ASP A 474 -18.19 -9.13 18.13
C ASP A 474 -17.39 -7.85 18.45
N TYR A 475 -16.22 -8.02 19.07
CA TYR A 475 -15.31 -6.96 19.48
C TYR A 475 -14.78 -6.12 18.30
N PHE A 476 -14.23 -6.77 17.26
CA PHE A 476 -13.72 -6.08 16.05
C PHE A 476 -14.83 -5.80 15.00
N GLY A 477 -16.07 -6.23 15.26
CA GLY A 477 -17.23 -5.95 14.42
C GLY A 477 -17.19 -6.64 13.06
N ASP A 478 -16.68 -7.87 12.97
CA ASP A 478 -16.58 -8.64 11.72
C ASP A 478 -17.94 -9.15 11.20
N GLN A 479 -18.98 -8.99 12.02
CA GLN A 479 -20.39 -9.17 11.66
C GLN A 479 -20.80 -8.35 10.43
N VAL A 480 -20.15 -7.20 10.21
CA VAL A 480 -20.36 -6.33 9.06
C VAL A 480 -19.04 -6.09 8.34
N GLN A 481 -18.99 -6.52 7.07
CA GLN A 481 -17.96 -6.07 6.15
C GLN A 481 -18.41 -4.76 5.50
N MET A 482 -17.48 -3.82 5.39
CA MET A 482 -17.74 -2.47 4.87
C MET A 482 -16.61 -2.10 3.90
N ARG A 483 -16.97 -1.63 2.71
CA ARG A 483 -16.05 -1.07 1.70
C ARG A 483 -16.64 0.21 1.13
N ALA A 484 -15.79 1.15 0.78
CA ALA A 484 -16.18 2.34 0.02
C ALA A 484 -15.21 2.57 -1.14
N ASP A 485 -15.74 3.05 -2.25
CA ASP A 485 -15.02 3.43 -3.46
C ASP A 485 -15.63 4.70 -4.05
N ILE A 486 -14.83 5.51 -4.76
CA ILE A 486 -15.31 6.65 -5.54
C ILE A 486 -14.93 6.41 -6.99
N GLU A 487 -15.94 6.29 -7.85
CA GLU A 487 -15.79 6.23 -9.30
C GLU A 487 -16.44 7.49 -9.89
N GLY A 488 -15.61 8.40 -10.42
CA GLY A 488 -16.08 9.70 -10.87
C GLY A 488 -16.68 10.52 -9.72
N ARG A 489 -17.90 11.02 -9.90
CA ARG A 489 -18.71 11.67 -8.83
C ARG A 489 -19.60 10.74 -8.01
N LEU A 490 -19.40 9.42 -8.09
CA LEU A 490 -20.22 8.45 -7.36
C LEU A 490 -19.41 7.78 -6.24
N LEU A 491 -19.72 8.13 -4.99
CA LEU A 491 -19.32 7.35 -3.82
C LEU A 491 -20.21 6.11 -3.75
N ARG A 492 -19.62 4.91 -3.81
CA ARG A 492 -20.31 3.65 -3.51
C ARG A 492 -19.88 3.12 -2.16
N ILE A 493 -20.82 2.54 -1.43
CA ILE A 493 -20.57 1.88 -0.14
C ILE A 493 -21.26 0.53 -0.16
N ARG A 494 -20.44 -0.53 -0.03
CA ARG A 494 -20.90 -1.91 0.08
C ARG A 494 -20.90 -2.35 1.53
N LEU A 495 -22.06 -2.73 2.05
CA LEU A 495 -22.25 -3.33 3.37
C LEU A 495 -22.66 -4.80 3.22
N ALA A 496 -22.00 -5.70 3.92
CA ALA A 496 -22.38 -7.11 3.99
C ALA A 496 -22.54 -7.57 5.45
N ASN A 497 -23.73 -8.08 5.79
CA ASN A 497 -23.99 -8.74 7.07
C ASN A 497 -23.68 -10.24 6.91
N VAL A 498 -22.66 -10.74 7.61
CA VAL A 498 -22.25 -12.15 7.53
C VAL A 498 -22.97 -13.05 8.55
N ARG A 499 -23.66 -12.46 9.55
CA ARG A 499 -24.38 -13.20 10.61
C ARG A 499 -25.73 -13.74 10.13
N GLY A 500 -26.27 -14.68 10.90
CA GLY A 500 -27.60 -15.28 10.70
C GLY A 500 -28.77 -14.45 11.25
N THR A 501 -28.51 -13.25 11.76
CA THR A 501 -29.46 -12.33 12.38
C THR A 501 -29.47 -11.00 11.64
N GLU A 502 -30.55 -10.24 11.71
CA GLU A 502 -30.63 -8.90 11.13
C GLU A 502 -29.75 -7.90 11.90
N ILE A 503 -29.18 -6.91 11.20
CA ILE A 503 -28.46 -5.78 11.77
C ILE A 503 -29.13 -4.48 11.31
N ALA A 504 -29.54 -3.62 12.24
CA ALA A 504 -30.16 -2.34 11.94
C ALA A 504 -29.36 -1.18 12.56
N GLY A 505 -28.78 -0.32 11.70
CA GLY A 505 -27.80 0.69 12.07
C GLY A 505 -28.02 2.05 11.40
N ASN A 506 -27.16 3.02 11.70
CA ASN A 506 -27.10 4.30 11.00
C ASN A 506 -25.80 4.37 10.18
N LEU A 507 -25.91 4.62 8.88
CA LEU A 507 -24.78 4.89 7.99
C LEU A 507 -24.62 6.41 7.88
N GLU A 508 -23.46 6.93 8.25
CA GLU A 508 -23.10 8.36 8.25
C GLU A 508 -21.90 8.59 7.34
N ILE A 509 -21.97 9.63 6.51
CA ILE A 509 -20.95 10.00 5.54
C ILE A 509 -20.38 11.37 5.93
N THR A 510 -19.07 11.43 6.14
CA THR A 510 -18.33 12.66 6.42
C THR A 510 -17.31 12.88 5.31
N ALA A 511 -17.62 13.77 4.37
CA ALA A 511 -16.71 14.17 3.31
C ALA A 511 -15.76 15.29 3.80
N ALA A 512 -14.58 15.42 3.18
CA ALA A 512 -13.72 16.59 3.39
C ALA A 512 -14.50 17.89 3.04
N PRO A 513 -14.20 19.05 3.66
CA PRO A 513 -14.98 20.29 3.49
C PRO A 513 -15.09 20.78 2.04
N GLU A 514 -14.14 20.43 1.20
CA GLU A 514 -14.10 20.74 -0.23
C GLU A 514 -14.96 19.81 -1.10
N ILE A 515 -15.58 18.78 -0.53
CA ILE A 515 -16.49 17.85 -1.21
C ILE A 515 -17.91 18.05 -0.68
N THR A 516 -18.83 18.41 -1.57
CA THR A 516 -20.26 18.53 -1.26
C THR A 516 -21.01 17.24 -1.64
N MET A 517 -22.11 16.96 -0.97
CA MET A 517 -22.99 15.82 -1.26
C MET A 517 -24.38 16.32 -1.64
N ASP A 518 -24.99 15.70 -2.66
CA ASP A 518 -26.40 15.92 -3.00
C ASP A 518 -27.36 15.15 -2.08
N ASP A 519 -26.94 13.94 -1.72
CA ASP A 519 -27.73 12.99 -0.95
C ASP A 519 -27.61 13.21 0.57
N PRO A 520 -28.60 12.75 1.37
CA PRO A 520 -28.49 12.82 2.82
C PRO A 520 -27.24 12.12 3.33
N ALA A 521 -26.39 12.87 4.05
CA ALA A 521 -25.17 12.37 4.69
C ALA A 521 -25.43 11.35 5.84
N SER A 522 -26.68 11.00 6.11
CA SER A 522 -27.05 10.00 7.12
C SER A 522 -28.29 9.21 6.69
N LEU A 523 -28.23 7.88 6.83
CA LEU A 523 -29.27 6.95 6.41
C LEU A 523 -29.44 5.80 7.42
N ARG A 524 -30.68 5.53 7.83
CA ARG A 524 -31.02 4.31 8.57
C ARG A 524 -30.92 3.10 7.64
N VAL A 525 -30.05 2.16 7.96
CA VAL A 525 -29.85 0.93 7.18
C VAL A 525 -30.34 -0.30 7.95
N VAL A 526 -30.88 -1.26 7.22
CA VAL A 526 -31.26 -2.59 7.71
C VAL A 526 -30.63 -3.62 6.80
N LEU A 527 -29.82 -4.51 7.37
CA LEU A 527 -29.10 -5.58 6.69
C LEU A 527 -29.68 -6.93 7.15
N PRO A 528 -30.54 -7.57 6.33
CA PRO A 528 -31.03 -8.92 6.60
C PRO A 528 -29.90 -9.94 6.85
N PRO A 529 -30.19 -11.08 7.50
CA PRO A 529 -29.24 -12.18 7.64
C PRO A 529 -28.54 -12.54 6.32
N ARG A 530 -27.21 -12.71 6.36
CA ARG A 530 -26.39 -13.15 5.21
C ARG A 530 -26.63 -12.35 3.92
N SER A 531 -26.80 -11.03 4.02
CA SER A 531 -27.11 -10.16 2.89
C SER A 531 -25.99 -9.17 2.57
N VAL A 532 -25.96 -8.72 1.32
CA VAL A 532 -25.13 -7.60 0.84
C VAL A 532 -26.06 -6.50 0.34
N ARG A 533 -25.73 -5.24 0.63
CA ARG A 533 -26.41 -4.06 0.08
C ARG A 533 -25.39 -3.02 -0.33
N ASP A 534 -25.61 -2.45 -1.51
CA ASP A 534 -24.83 -1.33 -2.03
C ASP A 534 -25.65 -0.04 -1.88
N PHE A 535 -24.97 1.01 -1.42
CA PHE A 535 -25.47 2.36 -1.31
C PHE A 535 -24.65 3.26 -2.23
N SER A 536 -25.24 4.34 -2.73
CA SER A 536 -24.54 5.26 -3.62
C SER A 536 -24.94 6.70 -3.32
N PHE A 537 -23.96 7.59 -3.33
CA PHE A 537 -24.12 9.00 -2.99
C PHE A 537 -23.38 9.82 -4.05
N ARG A 538 -24.01 10.87 -4.57
CA ARG A 538 -23.36 11.80 -5.50
C ARG A 538 -22.53 12.82 -4.73
N VAL A 539 -21.24 12.87 -5.04
CA VAL A 539 -20.27 13.82 -4.50
C VAL A 539 -19.91 14.86 -5.57
N ARG A 540 -19.69 16.11 -5.17
CA ARG A 540 -19.22 17.19 -6.06
C ARG A 540 -18.03 17.92 -5.42
N PRO A 541 -16.85 17.94 -6.07
CA PRO A 541 -15.71 18.69 -5.60
C PRO A 541 -15.88 20.20 -5.84
N SER A 542 -15.40 21.00 -4.89
CA SER A 542 -15.17 22.43 -5.09
C SER A 542 -13.82 22.67 -5.77
N ARG A 543 -13.53 23.94 -6.11
CA ARG A 543 -12.23 24.32 -6.65
C ARG A 543 -11.08 24.13 -5.66
N GLU A 544 -11.36 24.18 -4.36
CA GLU A 544 -10.40 23.97 -3.28
C GLU A 544 -10.01 22.49 -3.10
N ALA A 545 -10.77 21.56 -3.70
CA ALA A 545 -10.46 20.12 -3.75
C ALA A 545 -9.38 19.78 -4.80
N MET A 546 -9.08 20.71 -5.71
CA MET A 546 -8.21 20.49 -6.88
C MET A 546 -6.73 20.45 -6.48
N GLY A 547 -5.98 19.51 -7.08
CA GLY A 547 -4.56 19.29 -6.76
C GLY A 547 -4.35 18.73 -5.36
N ARG A 548 -5.32 17.96 -4.85
CA ARG A 548 -5.34 17.42 -3.49
C ARG A 548 -6.01 16.05 -3.44
N THR A 549 -5.63 15.31 -2.40
CA THR A 549 -6.28 14.08 -1.95
C THR A 549 -7.44 14.43 -1.02
N ASN A 550 -8.67 14.11 -1.40
CA ASN A 550 -9.88 14.45 -0.64
C ASN A 550 -10.52 13.17 -0.06
N PRO A 551 -10.37 12.86 1.23
CA PRO A 551 -11.00 11.69 1.83
C PRO A 551 -12.50 11.88 2.03
N VAL A 552 -13.23 10.76 1.97
CA VAL A 552 -14.63 10.64 2.39
C VAL A 552 -14.76 9.46 3.34
N LEU A 553 -15.12 9.74 4.59
CA LEU A 553 -15.33 8.75 5.64
C LEU A 553 -16.77 8.23 5.59
N ALA A 554 -16.91 6.91 5.66
CA ALA A 554 -18.19 6.26 5.87
C ALA A 554 -18.15 5.51 7.22
N THR A 555 -19.15 5.77 8.07
CA THR A 555 -19.27 5.20 9.42
C THR A 555 -20.61 4.51 9.58
N LEU A 556 -20.61 3.21 9.90
CA LEU A 556 -21.82 2.48 10.31
C LEU A 556 -21.83 2.32 11.82
N THR A 557 -22.91 2.73 12.49
CA THR A 557 -23.16 2.47 13.92
C THR A 557 -24.35 1.52 14.10
N TRP A 558 -24.22 0.50 14.95
CA TRP A 558 -25.30 -0.42 15.30
C TRP A 558 -25.11 -0.96 16.71
N TYR A 559 -26.18 -0.99 17.53
CA TYR A 559 -26.10 -1.27 18.96
C TYR A 559 -24.98 -0.42 19.64
N SER A 560 -23.98 -1.06 20.23
CA SER A 560 -22.76 -0.46 20.79
C SER A 560 -21.55 -0.44 19.85
N HIS A 561 -21.68 -0.97 18.62
CA HIS A 561 -20.59 -1.13 17.67
C HIS A 561 -20.52 0.01 16.64
N LYS A 562 -19.32 0.18 16.08
CA LYS A 562 -19.00 1.11 15.00
C LYS A 562 -18.04 0.45 14.02
N LYS A 563 -18.34 0.45 12.73
CA LYS A 563 -17.40 0.10 11.64
C LYS A 563 -17.16 1.34 10.80
N ARG A 564 -15.95 1.49 10.27
CA ARG A 564 -15.53 2.65 9.47
C ARG A 564 -14.79 2.18 8.23
N THR A 565 -14.79 3.00 7.18
CA THR A 565 -13.88 2.87 6.04
C THR A 565 -13.78 4.22 5.33
N LEU A 566 -12.78 4.39 4.46
CA LEU A 566 -12.57 5.61 3.67
C LEU A 566 -12.73 5.28 2.18
N ALA A 567 -13.18 6.27 1.41
CA ALA A 567 -12.88 6.38 -0.01
C ALA A 567 -12.07 7.67 -0.25
N ILE A 568 -11.45 7.79 -1.42
CA ILE A 568 -10.63 8.94 -1.79
C ILE A 568 -11.11 9.51 -3.12
N MET A 569 -11.26 10.83 -3.18
CA MET A 569 -11.35 11.59 -4.42
C MET A 569 -10.04 12.35 -4.61
N ASP A 570 -9.07 11.71 -5.27
CA ASP A 570 -7.74 12.28 -5.54
C ASP A 570 -7.78 13.01 -6.90
N LEU A 571 -7.57 14.33 -6.87
CA LEU A 571 -7.93 15.21 -7.98
C LEU A 571 -6.73 16.01 -8.49
N PRO A 572 -6.53 16.11 -9.82
CA PRO A 572 -5.45 16.91 -10.39
C PRO A 572 -5.67 18.41 -10.12
N PRO A 573 -4.64 19.25 -10.31
CA PRO A 573 -4.83 20.68 -10.45
C PRO A 573 -5.81 20.99 -11.59
N ALA A 574 -6.82 21.82 -11.33
CA ALA A 574 -7.83 22.18 -12.33
C ALA A 574 -7.23 22.83 -13.58
N ILE A 575 -6.08 23.49 -13.46
CA ILE A 575 -5.27 23.96 -14.59
C ILE A 575 -3.85 23.42 -14.42
N SER A 576 -3.35 22.71 -15.43
CA SER A 576 -1.92 22.37 -15.55
C SER A 576 -1.29 23.08 -16.75
N VAL A 577 -0.07 23.57 -16.53
CA VAL A 577 0.76 24.34 -17.46
C VAL A 577 2.23 24.10 -17.11
N HIS A 578 3.15 24.28 -18.06
CA HIS A 578 4.57 24.40 -17.72
C HIS A 578 4.77 25.66 -16.87
N LYS A 579 5.09 25.50 -15.58
CA LYS A 579 5.33 26.61 -14.64
C LYS A 579 6.54 27.46 -14.99
N LEU A 580 7.50 26.90 -15.73
CA LEU A 580 8.69 27.57 -16.20
C LEU A 580 8.84 27.34 -17.71
N LEU A 581 8.96 28.41 -18.46
CA LEU A 581 9.06 28.38 -19.91
C LEU A 581 10.11 29.33 -20.45
N TYR A 582 10.65 28.98 -21.61
CA TYR A 582 11.50 29.87 -22.40
C TYR A 582 11.15 29.74 -23.88
N GLY A 583 11.36 30.81 -24.66
CA GLY A 583 11.07 30.82 -26.09
C GLY A 583 11.68 32.01 -26.82
N GLN A 584 11.39 32.10 -28.12
CA GLN A 584 11.87 33.19 -28.96
C GLN A 584 10.71 33.93 -29.62
N SER A 585 10.87 35.24 -29.82
CA SER A 585 9.94 36.05 -30.62
C SER A 585 9.98 35.62 -32.11
N PRO A 586 8.93 35.85 -32.92
CA PRO A 586 7.73 36.62 -32.61
C PRO A 586 6.65 35.87 -31.83
N GLU A 587 6.72 34.54 -31.67
CA GLU A 587 5.62 33.74 -31.12
C GLU A 587 6.11 32.60 -30.21
N VAL A 588 5.51 32.48 -29.02
CA VAL A 588 5.72 31.35 -28.10
C VAL A 588 4.47 30.46 -28.08
N VAL A 589 4.67 29.14 -28.19
CA VAL A 589 3.61 28.13 -28.05
C VAL A 589 3.47 27.74 -26.58
N PHE A 590 2.24 27.86 -26.06
CA PHE A 590 1.88 27.64 -24.66
C PHE A 590 0.73 26.63 -24.53
N PRO A 591 1.00 25.36 -24.18
CA PRO A 591 -0.03 24.37 -23.91
C PRO A 591 -0.65 24.58 -22.51
N VAL A 592 -1.94 24.28 -22.41
CA VAL A 592 -2.75 24.38 -21.19
C VAL A 592 -3.65 23.16 -21.14
N SER A 593 -3.66 22.44 -20.01
CA SER A 593 -4.65 21.39 -19.74
C SER A 593 -5.61 21.88 -18.66
N VAL A 594 -6.92 21.78 -18.89
CA VAL A 594 -7.94 22.16 -17.92
C VAL A 594 -8.82 20.95 -17.58
N HIS A 595 -8.87 20.57 -16.31
CA HIS A 595 -9.74 19.53 -15.77
C HIS A 595 -11.07 20.14 -15.32
N ASN A 596 -12.20 19.57 -15.78
CA ASN A 596 -13.52 20.10 -15.50
C ASN A 596 -14.17 19.45 -14.26
N PHE A 597 -13.89 20.05 -13.11
CA PHE A 597 -14.58 19.72 -11.86
C PHE A 597 -15.99 20.35 -11.74
N GLY A 598 -16.38 21.23 -12.67
CA GLY A 598 -17.71 21.85 -12.73
C GLY A 598 -18.79 20.94 -13.31
N GLU A 599 -20.02 21.44 -13.41
CA GLU A 599 -21.15 20.74 -14.06
C GLU A 599 -21.31 21.16 -15.54
N ASP A 600 -20.92 22.38 -15.90
CA ASP A 600 -21.01 22.89 -17.28
C ASP A 600 -19.95 22.25 -18.18
N GLY A 601 -20.37 21.62 -19.28
CA GLY A 601 -19.46 21.02 -20.26
C GLY A 601 -18.68 22.02 -21.14
N VAL A 602 -18.93 23.32 -20.97
CA VAL A 602 -18.37 24.41 -21.78
C VAL A 602 -18.09 25.61 -20.88
N PHE A 603 -16.86 26.14 -20.90
CA PHE A 603 -16.44 27.25 -20.05
C PHE A 603 -15.32 28.08 -20.70
N PRO A 604 -15.15 29.37 -20.31
CA PRO A 604 -14.06 30.19 -20.82
C PRO A 604 -12.73 29.83 -20.15
N VAL A 605 -11.67 29.81 -20.96
CA VAL A 605 -10.27 29.77 -20.53
C VAL A 605 -9.61 31.07 -20.96
N HIS A 606 -9.14 31.84 -19.98
CA HIS A 606 -8.58 33.16 -20.16
C HIS A 606 -7.08 33.15 -19.88
N VAL A 607 -6.27 33.55 -20.87
CA VAL A 607 -4.82 33.64 -20.79
C VAL A 607 -4.42 35.10 -20.88
N GLN A 608 -3.78 35.61 -19.83
CA GLN A 608 -3.22 36.95 -19.74
C GLN A 608 -1.70 36.86 -19.54
N VAL A 609 -0.93 37.64 -20.30
CA VAL A 609 0.54 37.70 -20.17
C VAL A 609 0.93 39.11 -19.78
N CYS A 610 1.54 39.27 -18.60
CA CYS A 610 2.06 40.55 -18.14
C CYS A 610 3.59 40.55 -18.13
N GLY A 611 4.21 41.69 -18.46
CA GLY A 611 5.66 41.83 -18.31
C GLY A 611 6.05 41.88 -16.84
N ALA A 612 7.13 41.22 -16.44
CA ALA A 612 7.57 41.14 -15.04
C ALA A 612 7.83 42.54 -14.43
N ALA A 613 8.34 43.48 -15.23
CA ALA A 613 8.55 44.88 -14.84
C ALA A 613 7.29 45.78 -15.00
N SER A 614 6.14 45.23 -15.41
CA SER A 614 4.89 45.98 -15.64
C SER A 614 3.66 45.07 -15.41
N PRO A 615 3.46 44.55 -14.18
CA PRO A 615 2.47 43.51 -13.90
C PRO A 615 1.01 43.94 -14.13
N HIS A 616 0.74 45.25 -14.15
CA HIS A 616 -0.61 45.81 -14.33
C HIS A 616 -1.00 46.08 -15.80
N LYS A 617 -0.10 45.87 -16.76
CA LYS A 617 -0.39 46.10 -18.19
C LYS A 617 -0.15 44.80 -18.98
N PRO A 618 -1.21 44.14 -19.49
CA PRO A 618 -1.04 42.94 -20.28
C PRO A 618 -0.30 43.26 -21.60
N ALA A 619 0.68 42.43 -21.92
CA ALA A 619 1.36 42.38 -23.21
C ALA A 619 0.57 41.53 -24.22
N TYR A 620 -0.19 40.56 -23.72
CA TYR A 620 -1.14 39.74 -24.48
C TYR A 620 -2.31 39.34 -23.59
N GLU A 621 -3.49 39.22 -24.18
CA GLU A 621 -4.69 38.73 -23.51
C GLU A 621 -5.60 38.01 -24.51
N LYS A 622 -6.06 36.81 -24.18
CA LYS A 622 -7.00 36.04 -25.03
C LYS A 622 -7.91 35.18 -24.15
N THR A 623 -9.19 35.14 -24.51
CA THR A 623 -10.15 34.18 -23.97
C THR A 623 -10.58 33.23 -25.07
N GLU A 624 -10.52 31.93 -24.81
CA GLU A 624 -11.05 30.88 -25.69
C GLU A 624 -12.13 30.07 -24.97
N ARG A 625 -13.00 29.42 -25.76
CA ARG A 625 -14.03 28.49 -25.27
C ARG A 625 -13.40 27.10 -25.16
N CYS A 626 -13.40 26.54 -23.96
CA CYS A 626 -13.03 25.14 -23.72
C CYS A 626 -14.29 24.27 -23.71
N GLU A 627 -14.17 23.05 -24.21
CA GLU A 627 -15.21 22.03 -24.20
C GLU A 627 -14.64 20.74 -23.60
N ALA A 628 -15.12 20.41 -22.41
CA ALA A 628 -14.74 19.23 -21.63
C ALA A 628 -15.95 18.82 -20.80
N LEU A 629 -16.39 17.56 -20.90
CA LEU A 629 -17.45 17.05 -20.04
C LEU A 629 -17.01 17.13 -18.57
N ALA A 630 -17.98 17.16 -17.65
CA ALA A 630 -17.74 16.99 -16.22
C ALA A 630 -16.83 15.78 -15.97
N GLU A 631 -15.84 15.93 -15.07
CA GLU A 631 -14.79 14.94 -14.74
C GLU A 631 -13.75 14.69 -15.84
N GLY A 632 -14.02 15.12 -17.08
CA GLY A 632 -13.07 15.12 -18.18
C GLY A 632 -12.09 16.30 -18.13
N PHE A 633 -11.06 16.25 -18.97
CA PHE A 633 -10.13 17.36 -19.18
C PHE A 633 -9.91 17.64 -20.66
N LYS A 634 -9.34 18.81 -20.96
CA LYS A 634 -9.05 19.24 -22.33
C LYS A 634 -7.72 19.97 -22.42
N GLU A 635 -6.88 19.54 -23.36
CA GLU A 635 -5.71 20.29 -23.81
C GLU A 635 -6.13 21.40 -24.79
N MET A 636 -5.52 22.58 -24.61
CA MET A 636 -5.63 23.77 -25.44
C MET A 636 -4.23 24.32 -25.73
N THR A 637 -4.05 24.99 -26.87
CA THR A 637 -2.75 25.53 -27.28
C THR A 637 -2.87 27.00 -27.64
N PHE A 638 -2.25 27.86 -26.83
CA PHE A 638 -2.22 29.30 -27.06
C PHE A 638 -0.94 29.69 -27.79
N ARG A 639 -1.08 30.55 -28.80
CA ARG A 639 0.04 31.18 -29.52
C ARG A 639 0.18 32.62 -29.02
N LEU A 640 1.33 32.91 -28.42
CA LEU A 640 1.60 34.15 -27.69
C LEU A 640 2.57 35.03 -28.51
N PRO A 641 2.08 36.03 -29.27
CA PRO A 641 2.91 36.95 -30.03
C PRO A 641 3.62 37.94 -29.10
N LEU A 642 4.81 37.58 -28.62
CA LEU A 642 5.54 38.30 -27.59
C LEU A 642 6.86 38.88 -28.11
N LYS A 643 7.23 40.04 -27.57
CA LYS A 643 8.55 40.64 -27.76
C LYS A 643 9.55 40.02 -26.78
N PRO A 644 10.88 40.18 -26.98
CA PRO A 644 11.87 39.79 -25.99
C PRO A 644 11.62 40.47 -24.63
N GLY A 645 11.74 39.72 -23.53
CA GLY A 645 11.46 40.17 -22.18
C GLY A 645 11.18 39.04 -21.18
N ALA A 646 11.04 39.39 -19.92
CA ALA A 646 10.57 38.51 -18.85
C ALA A 646 9.08 38.74 -18.60
N TYR A 647 8.31 37.65 -18.47
CA TYR A 647 6.86 37.66 -18.38
C TYR A 647 6.34 36.70 -17.30
N VAL A 648 5.13 36.98 -16.82
CA VAL A 648 4.29 36.04 -16.09
C VAL A 648 3.03 35.81 -16.90
N ILE A 649 2.70 34.54 -17.15
CA ILE A 649 1.45 34.10 -17.77
C ILE A 649 0.49 33.73 -16.64
N LYS A 650 -0.73 34.24 -16.68
CA LYS A 650 -1.85 33.89 -15.80
C LYS A 650 -2.92 33.20 -16.64
N VAL A 651 -3.28 31.98 -16.26
CA VAL A 651 -4.40 31.23 -16.85
C VAL A 651 -5.53 31.16 -15.86
N LYS A 652 -6.74 31.56 -16.27
CA LYS A 652 -7.96 31.49 -15.47
C LYS A 652 -9.01 30.63 -16.16
N ALA A 653 -9.58 29.69 -15.42
CA ALA A 653 -10.67 28.83 -15.86
C ALA A 653 -11.44 28.37 -14.60
N LEU A 654 -12.75 28.11 -14.70
CA LEU A 654 -13.56 27.53 -13.61
C LEU A 654 -13.40 28.21 -12.22
N GLY A 655 -13.04 29.50 -12.18
CA GLY A 655 -12.83 30.24 -10.93
C GLY A 655 -11.52 29.94 -10.19
N VAL A 656 -10.56 29.27 -10.84
CA VAL A 656 -9.15 29.10 -10.39
C VAL A 656 -8.18 29.89 -11.27
N GLU A 657 -6.96 30.09 -10.78
CA GLU A 657 -5.83 30.69 -11.52
C GLU A 657 -4.58 29.81 -11.41
N ALA A 658 -3.82 29.69 -12.50
CA ALA A 658 -2.49 29.10 -12.52
C ALA A 658 -1.50 30.05 -13.19
N GLU A 659 -0.32 30.23 -12.59
CA GLU A 659 0.76 31.05 -13.12
C GLU A 659 1.88 30.23 -13.78
N SER A 660 2.57 30.86 -14.75
CA SER A 660 3.83 30.38 -15.34
C SER A 660 4.81 31.54 -15.52
N GLN A 661 6.07 31.31 -15.17
CA GLN A 661 7.19 32.20 -15.47
C GLN A 661 7.69 31.95 -16.89
N LEU A 662 7.82 33.00 -17.72
CA LEU A 662 8.25 32.91 -19.11
C LEU A 662 9.43 33.85 -19.40
N GLY A 663 10.50 33.32 -20.00
CA GLY A 663 11.54 34.10 -20.68
C GLY A 663 11.34 34.13 -22.20
N VAL A 664 11.49 35.30 -22.83
CA VAL A 664 11.48 35.44 -24.29
C VAL A 664 12.74 36.18 -24.75
N GLU A 665 13.50 35.62 -25.68
CA GLU A 665 14.61 36.31 -26.35
C GLU A 665 14.33 36.55 -27.85
N ALA A 666 15.19 37.33 -28.50
CA ALA A 666 15.15 37.51 -29.95
C ALA A 666 15.75 36.28 -30.66
N PRO A 667 15.18 35.82 -31.79
CA PRO A 667 15.74 34.73 -32.57
C PRO A 667 17.14 35.10 -33.06
N SER A 668 18.13 34.29 -32.72
CA SER A 668 19.54 34.60 -32.96
C SER A 668 20.41 33.34 -32.98
N GLY A 669 21.56 33.43 -33.66
CA GLY A 669 22.42 32.28 -33.96
C GLY A 669 21.78 31.27 -34.90
N ARG A 670 22.38 30.08 -35.00
CA ARG A 670 21.88 28.98 -35.83
C ARG A 670 22.15 27.64 -35.14
N ALA A 671 21.13 26.81 -35.09
CA ALA A 671 21.24 25.40 -34.73
C ALA A 671 20.74 24.55 -35.90
N THR A 672 21.25 23.32 -36.02
CA THR A 672 20.80 22.29 -36.96
C THR A 672 20.43 21.01 -36.21
N CYS A 673 19.51 20.22 -36.76
CA CYS A 673 19.16 18.88 -36.28
C CYS A 673 19.23 17.89 -37.44
N THR A 674 20.09 16.88 -37.30
CA THR A 674 20.34 15.85 -38.30
C THR A 674 20.04 14.47 -37.69
N PRO A 675 19.05 13.73 -38.21
CA PRO A 675 18.88 12.32 -37.91
C PRO A 675 20.06 11.53 -38.45
N VAL A 676 20.62 10.64 -37.63
CA VAL A 676 21.80 9.83 -37.96
C VAL A 676 21.76 8.55 -37.14
N ASP A 677 21.98 7.42 -37.78
CA ASP A 677 22.23 6.14 -37.10
C ASP A 677 23.74 6.10 -36.77
N LEU A 678 24.11 6.23 -35.49
CA LEU A 678 25.51 6.34 -35.07
C LEU A 678 26.16 4.99 -34.75
N ASN A 679 25.35 4.00 -34.36
CA ASN A 679 25.84 2.67 -33.94
C ASN A 679 25.57 1.57 -35.00
N ASN A 680 24.81 1.88 -36.06
CA ASN A 680 24.34 0.99 -37.13
C ASN A 680 23.31 -0.06 -36.67
N ASP A 681 22.46 0.26 -35.70
CA ASP A 681 21.37 -0.63 -35.23
C ASP A 681 20.02 -0.41 -35.96
N GLY A 682 19.92 0.61 -36.82
CA GLY A 682 18.72 0.95 -37.58
C GLY A 682 17.75 1.89 -36.85
N ILE A 683 18.05 2.30 -35.62
CA ILE A 683 17.36 3.37 -34.89
C ILE A 683 18.10 4.69 -35.19
N LEU A 684 17.36 5.79 -35.28
CA LEU A 684 17.96 7.10 -35.52
C LEU A 684 18.22 7.82 -34.19
N GLU A 685 19.47 8.25 -34.01
CA GLU A 685 19.80 9.35 -33.12
C GLU A 685 19.54 10.69 -33.79
N TYR A 686 19.35 11.73 -32.97
CA TYR A 686 19.12 13.09 -33.45
C TYR A 686 20.23 14.00 -32.94
N ARG A 687 21.17 14.32 -33.82
CA ARG A 687 22.25 15.27 -33.53
C ARG A 687 21.72 16.69 -33.66
N MET A 688 21.56 17.38 -32.54
CA MET A 688 21.33 18.82 -32.49
C MET A 688 22.66 19.56 -32.28
N GLU A 689 22.95 20.59 -33.07
CA GLU A 689 24.26 21.23 -33.04
C GLU A 689 24.19 22.74 -33.34
N ASN A 690 24.97 23.55 -32.61
CA ASN A 690 25.15 24.98 -32.86
C ASN A 690 26.63 25.39 -32.63
N ASP A 691 26.95 26.69 -32.58
CA ASP A 691 28.33 27.17 -32.39
C ASP A 691 28.93 26.87 -31.00
N LYS A 692 28.10 26.51 -30.00
CA LYS A 692 28.51 26.31 -28.60
C LYS A 692 28.51 24.85 -28.16
N VAL A 693 27.53 24.06 -28.61
CA VAL A 693 27.30 22.70 -28.14
C VAL A 693 26.92 21.75 -29.28
N LYS A 694 27.17 20.46 -29.06
CA LYS A 694 26.66 19.35 -29.85
C LYS A 694 25.94 18.39 -28.90
N VAL A 695 24.68 18.11 -29.17
CA VAL A 695 23.77 17.36 -28.31
C VAL A 695 23.25 16.16 -29.10
N ILE A 696 23.35 14.96 -28.55
CA ILE A 696 22.82 13.74 -29.19
C ILE A 696 21.60 13.26 -28.40
N LEU A 697 20.48 13.06 -29.09
CA LEU A 697 19.28 12.44 -28.51
C LEU A 697 19.16 10.99 -28.97
N LEU A 698 18.87 10.06 -28.06
CA LEU A 698 18.40 8.72 -28.40
C LEU A 698 16.88 8.69 -28.43
N ALA A 699 16.30 8.00 -29.42
CA ALA A 699 14.90 7.59 -29.36
C ALA A 699 14.62 6.60 -28.21
N THR A 700 15.62 5.81 -27.81
CA THR A 700 15.54 4.87 -26.68
C THR A 700 15.48 5.62 -25.34
N GLY A 701 14.35 5.51 -24.65
CA GLY A 701 14.01 6.24 -23.43
C GLY A 701 13.77 7.75 -23.61
N ALA A 702 13.81 8.25 -24.85
CA ALA A 702 13.79 9.68 -25.19
C ALA A 702 14.74 10.48 -24.27
N ARG A 703 16.05 10.36 -24.48
CA ARG A 703 17.09 10.94 -23.60
C ARG A 703 18.11 11.76 -24.37
N ILE A 704 18.72 12.74 -23.70
CA ILE A 704 19.95 13.38 -24.20
C ILE A 704 21.11 12.50 -23.74
N ILE A 705 21.76 11.73 -24.63
CA ILE A 705 22.88 10.85 -24.25
C ILE A 705 24.23 11.58 -24.19
N GLU A 706 24.38 12.64 -24.99
CA GLU A 706 25.60 13.46 -24.99
C GLU A 706 25.24 14.94 -24.99
N TYR A 707 25.98 15.71 -24.21
CA TYR A 707 25.98 17.16 -24.20
C TYR A 707 27.44 17.63 -24.26
N ILE A 708 27.93 17.86 -25.47
CA ILE A 708 29.33 18.22 -25.71
C ILE A 708 29.49 19.74 -25.81
N VAL A 709 30.31 20.31 -24.92
CA VAL A 709 30.73 21.72 -24.89
C VAL A 709 31.89 21.91 -25.87
N LYS A 710 31.63 22.56 -27.01
CA LYS A 710 32.59 22.64 -28.13
C LYS A 710 33.91 23.36 -27.80
N GLU A 711 33.87 24.29 -26.85
CA GLU A 711 35.04 25.08 -26.44
C GLU A 711 36.08 24.26 -25.67
N ARG A 712 35.63 23.22 -24.95
CA ARG A 712 36.48 22.22 -24.27
C ARG A 712 36.62 20.92 -25.07
N ASN A 713 35.69 20.64 -25.98
CA ASN A 713 35.49 19.33 -26.61
C ASN A 713 35.21 18.21 -25.58
N ASP A 714 34.45 18.55 -24.54
CA ASP A 714 34.12 17.67 -23.41
C ASP A 714 32.61 17.44 -23.27
N ASN A 715 32.20 16.30 -22.70
CA ASN A 715 30.82 15.87 -22.49
C ASN A 715 30.44 15.93 -20.99
N VAL A 716 29.56 16.86 -20.62
CA VAL A 716 29.21 17.09 -19.19
C VAL A 716 28.34 15.99 -18.54
N LEU A 717 27.82 15.04 -19.34
CA LEU A 717 26.95 13.95 -18.89
C LEU A 717 27.70 12.62 -18.88
N PHE A 718 27.45 11.78 -17.87
CA PHE A 718 27.88 10.38 -17.90
C PHE A 718 27.33 9.68 -19.15
N LYS A 719 28.12 8.81 -19.78
CA LYS A 719 27.75 8.11 -21.01
C LYS A 719 28.33 6.70 -21.01
N LEU A 720 27.45 5.71 -21.16
CA LEU A 720 27.82 4.31 -21.42
C LEU A 720 27.45 3.88 -22.85
N TRP A 721 26.29 4.31 -23.37
CA TRP A 721 25.85 3.98 -24.72
C TRP A 721 26.86 4.39 -25.81
N PRO A 722 27.04 3.63 -26.92
CA PRO A 722 26.40 2.36 -27.26
C PRO A 722 27.09 1.14 -26.62
N GLU A 723 28.10 1.36 -25.78
CA GLU A 723 28.66 0.31 -24.94
C GLU A 723 27.63 -0.14 -23.89
N LYS A 724 27.95 -1.23 -23.21
CA LYS A 724 27.05 -1.95 -22.32
C LYS A 724 27.84 -2.36 -21.08
N GLU A 725 27.15 -2.42 -19.94
CA GLU A 725 27.76 -2.88 -18.70
C GLU A 725 28.42 -4.25 -18.88
N SER A 726 29.49 -4.52 -18.13
CA SER A 726 30.09 -5.87 -18.06
C SER A 726 29.08 -6.93 -17.60
N THR A 727 28.02 -6.50 -16.89
CA THR A 727 26.90 -7.32 -16.42
C THR A 727 25.72 -7.42 -17.39
N ASP A 728 25.79 -6.86 -18.61
CA ASP A 728 24.69 -6.83 -19.59
C ASP A 728 24.05 -8.20 -19.85
N LYS A 729 24.88 -9.25 -19.85
CA LYS A 729 24.48 -10.64 -20.10
C LYS A 729 23.96 -11.39 -18.87
N ARG A 730 23.80 -10.71 -17.71
CA ARG A 730 23.17 -11.31 -16.53
C ARG A 730 21.73 -11.71 -16.86
N PRO A 731 21.24 -12.89 -16.42
CA PRO A 731 19.83 -13.23 -16.55
C PRO A 731 18.94 -12.11 -16.00
N PHE A 732 17.90 -11.75 -16.76
CA PHE A 732 16.95 -10.67 -16.43
C PHE A 732 17.58 -9.29 -16.17
N ARG A 733 18.71 -8.94 -16.83
CA ARG A 733 19.37 -7.62 -16.68
C ARG A 733 18.44 -6.42 -16.93
N GLU A 734 17.48 -6.55 -17.84
CA GLU A 734 16.42 -5.58 -18.16
C GLU A 734 15.50 -5.22 -16.97
N ARG A 735 15.52 -6.01 -15.89
CA ARG A 735 14.77 -5.75 -14.65
C ARG A 735 15.60 -5.08 -13.56
N GLY A 736 16.90 -4.88 -13.81
CA GLY A 736 17.80 -4.08 -12.99
C GLY A 736 17.98 -2.68 -13.57
N PHE A 737 18.37 -1.70 -12.76
CA PHE A 737 18.66 -0.34 -13.24
C PHE A 737 19.75 -0.38 -14.33
N TYR A 738 19.53 0.23 -15.49
CA TYR A 738 20.44 0.14 -16.65
C TYR A 738 20.88 1.55 -17.08
N PRO A 739 22.08 2.00 -16.64
CA PRO A 739 22.55 3.34 -16.96
C PRO A 739 23.06 3.38 -18.40
N TYR A 740 22.28 3.92 -19.34
CA TYR A 740 22.85 4.30 -20.65
C TYR A 740 23.69 5.57 -20.52
N GLY A 741 23.39 6.41 -19.53
CA GLY A 741 23.92 7.74 -19.34
C GLY A 741 23.05 8.83 -19.95
N GLY A 742 23.43 10.07 -19.65
CA GLY A 742 22.81 11.27 -20.20
C GLY A 742 21.84 11.98 -19.25
N PHE A 743 20.85 12.64 -19.83
CA PHE A 743 19.65 13.14 -19.17
C PHE A 743 18.53 12.12 -19.37
N GLU A 744 18.33 11.26 -18.37
CA GLU A 744 17.36 10.18 -18.33
C GLU A 744 16.07 10.59 -17.59
N ASP A 745 15.10 9.68 -17.49
CA ASP A 745 14.03 9.77 -16.50
C ASP A 745 14.14 8.56 -15.56
N PHE A 746 13.83 8.76 -14.29
CA PHE A 746 13.65 7.70 -13.30
C PHE A 746 12.15 7.56 -12.99
N LEU A 747 11.57 6.46 -13.45
CA LEU A 747 10.15 6.11 -13.51
C LEU A 747 10.02 4.62 -13.15
N GLY A 748 10.16 4.30 -11.87
CA GLY A 748 10.26 2.94 -11.35
C GLY A 748 11.70 2.39 -11.33
N GLN A 749 11.88 1.22 -10.71
CA GLN A 749 13.16 0.50 -10.70
C GLN A 749 12.95 -0.99 -10.98
N ALA A 750 13.43 -1.54 -12.11
CA ALA A 750 14.00 -0.83 -13.26
C ALA A 750 13.02 0.16 -13.91
N SER A 751 13.58 1.21 -14.51
CA SER A 751 12.81 2.36 -15.02
C SER A 751 12.13 2.02 -16.35
N ILE A 752 10.82 2.29 -16.44
CA ILE A 752 9.96 1.69 -17.49
C ILE A 752 10.27 2.19 -18.91
N GLU A 753 10.85 3.39 -19.04
CA GLU A 753 11.24 3.97 -20.31
C GLU A 753 12.58 3.45 -20.84
N THR A 754 13.39 2.81 -20.00
CA THR A 754 14.83 2.72 -20.24
C THR A 754 15.18 2.03 -21.56
N HIS A 755 14.41 1.01 -21.92
CA HIS A 755 14.58 0.25 -23.18
C HIS A 755 13.46 0.53 -24.21
N LYS A 756 12.53 1.46 -23.95
CA LYS A 756 11.45 1.79 -24.89
C LYS A 756 11.97 2.69 -26.01
N ILE A 757 11.79 2.28 -27.26
CA ILE A 757 12.00 3.18 -28.40
C ILE A 757 10.78 4.10 -28.54
N TYR A 758 11.00 5.42 -28.42
CA TYR A 758 9.96 6.43 -28.60
C TYR A 758 9.76 6.73 -30.09
N SER A 759 8.54 7.08 -30.48
CA SER A 759 8.25 7.64 -31.80
C SER A 759 8.79 9.06 -31.84
N ALA A 760 9.83 9.29 -32.66
CA ALA A 760 10.54 10.56 -32.76
C ALA A 760 10.23 11.31 -34.06
N GLU A 761 10.08 12.64 -33.95
CA GLU A 761 9.73 13.55 -35.03
C GLU A 761 10.60 14.81 -34.97
N VAL A 762 11.27 15.16 -36.07
CA VAL A 762 12.00 16.44 -36.16
C VAL A 762 11.02 17.55 -36.51
N VAL A 763 10.49 18.21 -35.48
CA VAL A 763 9.57 19.35 -35.61
C VAL A 763 10.25 20.53 -36.31
N LYS A 764 11.57 20.71 -36.11
CA LYS A 764 12.36 21.76 -36.78
C LYS A 764 13.82 21.38 -36.95
N THR A 765 14.29 21.38 -38.20
CA THR A 765 15.63 20.91 -38.63
C THR A 765 16.72 21.97 -38.65
N ASP A 766 16.40 23.26 -38.80
CA ASP A 766 17.39 24.35 -38.90
C ASP A 766 16.79 25.70 -38.44
N GLY A 767 17.67 26.64 -38.06
CA GLY A 767 17.35 28.04 -37.81
C GLY A 767 17.77 28.53 -36.41
N PRO A 768 17.11 29.57 -35.84
CA PRO A 768 17.51 30.16 -34.55
C PRO A 768 17.23 29.26 -33.33
N PHE A 769 16.59 28.11 -33.57
CA PHE A 769 16.49 26.95 -32.69
C PHE A 769 16.09 25.74 -33.55
N VAL A 770 16.36 24.53 -33.04
CA VAL A 770 15.88 23.25 -33.60
C VAL A 770 15.10 22.48 -32.55
N GLN A 771 14.23 21.57 -32.99
CA GLN A 771 13.31 20.87 -32.11
C GLN A 771 12.99 19.45 -32.57
N VAL A 772 13.00 18.51 -31.63
CA VAL A 772 12.57 17.12 -31.81
C VAL A 772 11.53 16.78 -30.75
N ARG A 773 10.44 16.16 -31.18
CA ARG A 773 9.39 15.60 -30.32
C ARG A 773 9.57 14.09 -30.25
N MET A 774 9.43 13.50 -29.07
CA MET A 774 9.48 12.06 -28.84
C MET A 774 8.30 11.64 -27.97
N ALA A 775 7.52 10.65 -28.39
CA ALA A 775 6.36 10.17 -27.63
C ALA A 775 6.29 8.64 -27.59
N ALA A 776 5.78 8.10 -26.47
CA ALA A 776 5.51 6.69 -26.27
C ALA A 776 4.20 6.48 -25.51
N ASP A 777 3.54 5.35 -25.79
CA ASP A 777 2.42 4.83 -25.01
C ASP A 777 2.86 3.58 -24.24
N TYR A 778 2.45 3.54 -22.96
CA TYR A 778 2.59 2.42 -22.04
C TYR A 778 1.20 2.03 -21.56
N TYR A 779 0.52 1.18 -22.34
CA TYR A 779 -0.78 0.60 -21.99
C TYR A 779 -1.87 1.65 -21.69
N GLY A 780 -1.85 2.79 -22.41
CA GLY A 780 -2.75 3.93 -22.22
C GLY A 780 -2.17 5.10 -21.42
N ASN A 781 -1.02 4.93 -20.77
CA ASN A 781 -0.22 6.01 -20.18
C ASN A 781 0.70 6.60 -21.27
N ARG A 782 0.47 7.87 -21.67
CA ARG A 782 1.27 8.56 -22.70
C ARG A 782 2.33 9.45 -22.05
N LEU A 783 3.58 9.28 -22.48
CA LEU A 783 4.69 10.20 -22.18
C LEU A 783 5.14 10.88 -23.47
N GLU A 784 5.23 12.20 -23.46
CA GLU A 784 5.82 13.01 -24.52
C GLU A 784 6.92 13.92 -23.97
N LYS A 785 8.03 13.99 -24.70
CA LYS A 785 9.12 14.95 -24.49
C LYS A 785 9.34 15.78 -25.75
N ILE A 786 9.60 17.08 -25.56
CA ILE A 786 10.03 17.98 -26.62
C ILE A 786 11.39 18.56 -26.24
N PHE A 787 12.38 18.31 -27.08
CA PHE A 787 13.76 18.78 -26.95
C PHE A 787 13.96 20.00 -27.84
N THR A 788 14.46 21.10 -27.28
CA THR A 788 14.78 22.33 -28.04
C THR A 788 16.22 22.76 -27.79
N LEU A 789 17.03 22.91 -28.85
CA LEU A 789 18.36 23.55 -28.79
C LEU A 789 18.30 24.94 -29.43
N TYR A 790 18.76 25.97 -28.72
CA TYR A 790 18.70 27.37 -29.18
C TYR A 790 19.99 27.81 -29.90
N GLY A 791 19.88 28.59 -30.98
CA GLY A 791 20.97 28.77 -31.96
C GLY A 791 22.20 29.58 -31.52
N ASN A 792 22.08 30.46 -30.52
CA ASN A 792 23.16 31.32 -30.02
C ASN A 792 23.61 30.99 -28.58
N SER A 793 23.18 29.84 -28.04
CA SER A 793 23.27 29.54 -26.61
C SER A 793 23.57 28.05 -26.41
N PRO A 794 24.29 27.66 -25.37
CA PRO A 794 24.35 26.24 -24.99
C PRO A 794 22.97 25.71 -24.54
N LEU A 795 22.03 26.57 -24.13
CA LEU A 795 20.74 26.18 -23.55
C LEU A 795 20.00 25.09 -24.35
N VAL A 796 19.76 23.97 -23.68
CA VAL A 796 18.82 22.92 -24.11
C VAL A 796 17.61 22.94 -23.18
N GLU A 797 16.43 22.81 -23.75
CA GLU A 797 15.16 22.67 -23.02
C GLU A 797 14.59 21.26 -23.27
N VAL A 798 14.09 20.64 -22.20
CA VAL A 798 13.27 19.42 -22.26
C VAL A 798 11.91 19.73 -21.63
N ARG A 799 10.85 19.70 -22.44
CA ARG A 799 9.46 19.83 -21.99
C ARG A 799 8.81 18.47 -21.90
N PHE A 800 8.16 18.20 -20.79
CA PHE A 800 7.43 16.96 -20.52
C PHE A 800 5.93 17.20 -20.57
N ALA A 801 5.20 16.26 -21.17
CA ALA A 801 3.75 16.16 -21.07
C ALA A 801 3.38 14.69 -20.82
N LEU A 802 2.86 14.38 -19.63
CA LEU A 802 2.47 13.03 -19.23
C LEU A 802 0.95 12.97 -19.05
N THR A 803 0.32 11.96 -19.63
CA THR A 803 -1.14 11.71 -19.51
C THR A 803 -1.36 10.30 -18.99
N PHE A 804 -1.71 10.17 -17.72
CA PHE A 804 -1.83 8.88 -17.04
C PHE A 804 -3.29 8.51 -16.78
N GLN A 805 -3.60 7.23 -17.05
CA GLN A 805 -4.88 6.57 -16.80
C GLN A 805 -4.72 5.54 -15.66
N ASN A 806 -3.68 4.70 -15.74
CA ASN A 806 -3.41 3.65 -14.77
C ASN A 806 -2.46 4.15 -13.65
N PRO A 807 -2.60 3.69 -12.39
CA PRO A 807 -1.74 4.07 -11.27
C PRO A 807 -0.40 3.29 -11.29
N GLU A 808 0.28 3.28 -12.44
CA GLU A 808 1.52 2.52 -12.66
C GLU A 808 2.76 3.24 -12.12
N LEU A 809 2.69 4.54 -11.81
CA LEU A 809 3.79 5.36 -11.28
C LEU A 809 3.23 6.51 -10.44
N ASN A 810 3.97 6.89 -9.39
CA ASN A 810 3.63 8.01 -8.49
C ASN A 810 4.47 9.27 -8.78
N MET A 811 5.75 9.10 -9.14
CA MET A 811 6.72 10.18 -9.33
C MET A 811 7.48 10.03 -10.64
N LEU A 812 7.83 11.17 -11.24
CA LEU A 812 8.83 11.33 -12.30
C LEU A 812 10.09 11.93 -11.67
N GLY A 813 11.25 11.30 -11.87
CA GLY A 813 12.57 11.86 -11.53
C GLY A 813 13.38 12.17 -12.80
N PRO A 814 13.30 13.37 -13.41
CA PRO A 814 14.13 13.74 -14.55
C PRO A 814 15.59 13.84 -14.09
N GLN A 815 16.52 13.23 -14.81
CA GLN A 815 17.80 12.84 -14.22
C GLN A 815 18.99 13.20 -15.14
N PRO A 816 19.62 14.38 -14.98
CA PRO A 816 20.98 14.58 -15.47
C PRO A 816 21.93 13.70 -14.67
N ILE A 817 22.54 12.73 -15.34
CA ILE A 817 23.64 11.93 -14.80
C ILE A 817 24.93 12.64 -15.21
N LEU A 818 25.63 13.21 -14.23
CA LEU A 818 26.80 14.07 -14.41
C LEU A 818 28.09 13.27 -14.21
N ALA A 819 29.04 13.46 -15.13
CA ALA A 819 30.40 12.92 -15.02
C ALA A 819 31.52 13.95 -15.29
N LEU A 820 31.15 15.16 -15.74
CA LEU A 820 31.95 16.40 -15.83
C LEU A 820 33.46 16.20 -16.13
N GLY A 821 33.90 16.47 -17.35
CA GLY A 821 35.28 16.23 -17.77
C GLY A 821 35.52 14.79 -18.23
N GLU A 822 36.79 14.45 -18.49
CA GLU A 822 37.20 13.10 -18.89
C GLU A 822 36.99 12.07 -17.74
N LYS A 823 36.95 12.52 -16.49
CA LYS A 823 36.89 11.63 -15.32
C LYS A 823 36.21 12.26 -14.08
N HIS A 824 35.00 11.78 -13.80
CA HIS A 824 34.28 12.11 -12.56
C HIS A 824 35.08 11.76 -11.29
N TRP A 825 35.45 12.76 -10.48
CA TRP A 825 36.30 12.58 -9.29
C TRP A 825 36.24 13.76 -8.30
N THR A 826 37.15 13.82 -7.33
CA THR A 826 37.16 14.76 -6.19
C THR A 826 37.25 16.25 -6.55
N GLU A 827 37.64 16.56 -7.78
CA GLU A 827 37.70 17.90 -8.39
C GLU A 827 36.32 18.43 -8.78
N ASP A 828 35.29 17.57 -8.77
CA ASP A 828 33.91 17.91 -9.06
C ASP A 828 33.18 18.55 -7.88
N VAL A 829 32.76 19.79 -8.09
CA VAL A 829 32.04 20.60 -7.09
C VAL A 829 30.60 20.77 -7.51
N PHE A 830 29.68 20.23 -6.71
CA PHE A 830 28.24 20.35 -6.92
C PHE A 830 27.61 21.36 -5.96
N VAL A 831 26.67 22.16 -6.46
CA VAL A 831 26.08 23.27 -5.71
C VAL A 831 24.56 23.27 -5.82
N VAL A 832 23.88 23.36 -4.66
CA VAL A 832 22.42 23.31 -4.56
C VAL A 832 21.88 24.44 -3.65
N PRO A 833 20.86 25.20 -4.08
CA PRO A 833 20.19 26.25 -3.30
C PRO A 833 19.11 25.66 -2.36
N THR A 834 19.52 25.03 -1.27
CA THR A 834 18.55 24.46 -0.30
C THR A 834 17.82 25.52 0.53
N ALA A 835 16.73 25.13 1.18
CA ALA A 835 15.94 25.98 2.08
C ALA A 835 16.78 26.60 3.22
N SER A 836 17.81 25.88 3.70
CA SER A 836 18.74 26.35 4.74
C SER A 836 19.92 27.18 4.21
N GLY A 837 20.05 27.35 2.89
CA GLY A 837 21.13 28.08 2.24
C GLY A 837 21.75 27.31 1.07
N ARG A 838 22.78 27.90 0.45
CA ARG A 838 23.56 27.23 -0.57
C ARG A 838 24.41 26.14 0.08
N ARG A 839 24.31 24.91 -0.40
CA ARG A 839 25.16 23.79 -0.02
C ARG A 839 26.09 23.42 -1.17
N GLU A 840 27.27 22.97 -0.81
CA GLU A 840 28.32 22.48 -1.70
C GLU A 840 28.59 21.01 -1.34
N PHE A 841 28.83 20.20 -2.37
CA PHE A 841 29.14 18.78 -2.27
C PHE A 841 30.30 18.47 -3.21
N HIS A 842 31.12 17.51 -2.83
CA HIS A 842 32.24 17.01 -3.61
C HIS A 842 32.02 15.52 -3.82
N MET A 843 32.53 14.96 -4.92
CA MET A 843 32.44 13.52 -5.16
C MET A 843 33.16 12.74 -4.05
N ARG A 844 32.51 11.71 -3.51
CA ARG A 844 33.07 10.79 -2.50
C ARG A 844 33.48 9.47 -3.16
N PRO A 845 34.74 9.32 -3.63
CA PRO A 845 35.19 8.07 -4.26
C PRO A 845 35.30 6.89 -3.30
N GLU A 846 35.21 7.10 -1.99
CA GLU A 846 35.33 6.07 -0.96
C GLU A 846 34.01 5.36 -0.60
N GLU A 847 32.85 5.94 -0.91
CA GLU A 847 31.55 5.42 -0.46
C GLU A 847 30.39 5.75 -1.41
N TYR A 848 29.25 5.11 -1.17
CA TYR A 848 28.00 5.27 -1.91
C TYR A 848 27.09 6.23 -1.15
N PHE A 849 26.68 7.34 -1.76
CA PHE A 849 26.08 8.49 -1.05
C PHE A 849 24.77 8.96 -1.70
N GLY A 850 23.77 9.31 -0.88
CA GLY A 850 22.53 9.93 -1.36
C GLY A 850 21.85 10.81 -0.31
N GLU A 851 21.22 11.90 -0.74
CA GLU A 851 20.56 12.87 0.14
C GLU A 851 19.28 13.48 -0.46
N VAL A 852 18.29 13.74 0.39
CA VAL A 852 17.06 14.48 0.05
C VAL A 852 17.24 15.96 0.36
N LEU A 853 17.07 16.83 -0.63
CA LEU A 853 17.32 18.27 -0.53
C LEU A 853 16.05 19.07 -0.80
N PHE A 854 15.51 19.72 0.23
CA PHE A 854 14.43 20.70 0.09
C PHE A 854 14.97 22.03 -0.46
N LEU A 855 14.43 22.49 -1.58
CA LEU A 855 14.96 23.61 -2.36
C LEU A 855 14.35 24.97 -2.00
N LYS A 856 15.17 26.02 -2.08
CA LYS A 856 14.76 27.42 -2.11
C LYS A 856 14.56 27.93 -3.54
N GLU A 857 15.45 27.55 -4.45
CA GLU A 857 15.40 27.93 -5.87
C GLU A 857 15.47 26.69 -6.76
N GLY A 858 14.88 26.76 -7.95
CA GLY A 858 14.76 25.63 -8.88
C GLY A 858 15.97 25.45 -9.78
N TRP A 859 17.13 25.17 -9.20
CA TRP A 859 18.35 24.85 -9.94
C TRP A 859 19.30 23.96 -9.16
N ASN A 860 20.20 23.30 -9.88
CA ASN A 860 21.37 22.60 -9.36
C ASN A 860 22.56 22.85 -10.31
N ALA A 861 23.78 22.75 -9.82
CA ALA A 861 24.98 22.97 -10.63
C ALA A 861 26.09 21.98 -10.28
N GLY A 862 27.01 21.79 -11.22
CA GLY A 862 28.24 21.03 -11.07
C GLY A 862 29.38 21.68 -11.86
N ARG A 863 30.63 21.51 -11.43
CA ARG A 863 31.81 21.99 -12.13
C ARG A 863 33.02 21.10 -11.83
N ASP A 864 33.68 20.63 -12.88
CA ASP A 864 35.05 20.14 -12.81
C ASP A 864 35.97 21.38 -12.69
N THR A 865 36.76 21.41 -11.61
CA THR A 865 37.64 22.55 -11.29
C THR A 865 39.02 22.50 -11.98
N VAL A 866 39.37 21.39 -12.62
CA VAL A 866 40.60 21.15 -13.39
C VAL A 866 40.39 21.38 -14.88
N GLU A 867 39.38 20.76 -15.48
CA GLU A 867 39.04 20.93 -16.91
C GLU A 867 38.28 22.23 -17.20
N ASP A 868 37.79 22.89 -16.14
CA ASP A 868 37.07 24.17 -16.21
C ASP A 868 35.87 24.10 -17.16
N VAL A 869 35.04 23.10 -16.90
CA VAL A 869 33.73 22.86 -17.50
C VAL A 869 32.67 22.81 -16.40
N SER A 870 31.49 23.36 -16.68
CA SER A 870 30.39 23.42 -15.72
C SER A 870 29.06 23.04 -16.35
N PHE A 871 28.18 22.52 -15.51
CA PHE A 871 26.78 22.24 -15.78
C PHE A 871 25.89 23.05 -14.84
N ALA A 872 24.81 23.61 -15.35
CA ALA A 872 23.69 24.10 -14.55
C ALA A 872 22.37 23.56 -15.09
N GLY A 873 21.57 22.99 -14.20
CA GLY A 873 20.20 22.57 -14.43
C GLY A 873 19.21 23.56 -13.82
N ALA A 874 18.09 23.84 -14.48
CA ALA A 874 17.01 24.66 -13.94
C ALA A 874 15.61 24.10 -14.25
N PHE A 875 14.67 24.29 -13.32
CA PHE A 875 13.34 23.70 -13.36
C PHE A 875 12.37 24.50 -12.46
N PRO A 876 11.03 24.32 -12.56
CA PRO A 876 10.10 25.00 -11.68
C PRO A 876 10.13 24.41 -10.27
N VAL A 877 10.63 25.18 -9.29
CA VAL A 877 10.87 24.73 -7.91
C VAL A 877 9.60 24.36 -7.14
N SER A 878 8.44 24.83 -7.56
CA SER A 878 7.13 24.51 -6.97
C SER A 878 6.64 23.09 -7.27
N GLU A 879 7.20 22.45 -8.30
CA GLU A 879 6.65 21.21 -8.87
C GLU A 879 7.19 19.91 -8.29
N PRO A 880 8.50 19.77 -7.95
CA PRO A 880 8.97 18.60 -7.23
C PRO A 880 8.69 18.70 -5.73
N GLU A 881 8.60 17.57 -5.03
CA GLU A 881 8.56 17.57 -3.56
C GLU A 881 9.92 17.97 -2.98
N PHE A 882 10.99 17.42 -3.54
CA PHE A 882 12.38 17.65 -3.19
C PHE A 882 13.31 17.36 -4.38
N LEU A 883 14.58 17.74 -4.26
CA LEU A 883 15.65 17.28 -5.12
C LEU A 883 16.35 16.10 -4.44
N HIS A 884 16.27 14.91 -5.04
CA HIS A 884 17.08 13.78 -4.64
C HIS A 884 18.43 13.86 -5.34
N MET A 885 19.51 13.75 -4.57
CA MET A 885 20.87 13.72 -5.08
C MET A 885 21.44 12.33 -4.84
N TRP A 886 22.03 11.76 -5.89
CA TRP A 886 22.65 10.44 -5.88
C TRP A 886 24.14 10.54 -6.30
N MET A 887 25.08 9.97 -5.55
CA MET A 887 26.46 9.76 -6.00
C MET A 887 26.72 8.26 -6.10
N ASN A 888 26.87 7.76 -7.33
CA ASN A 888 27.09 6.35 -7.60
C ASN A 888 28.56 5.98 -7.41
N HIS A 889 28.76 4.76 -6.93
CA HIS A 889 30.06 4.18 -6.64
C HIS A 889 30.11 2.79 -7.28
N PRO A 890 31.25 2.32 -7.82
CA PRO A 890 31.39 1.00 -8.46
C PRO A 890 31.02 -0.23 -7.63
N SER A 891 30.67 -0.07 -6.36
CA SER A 891 30.14 -1.14 -5.48
C SER A 891 28.62 -1.33 -5.58
N ASN A 892 27.89 -0.44 -6.26
CA ASN A 892 26.47 -0.64 -6.56
C ASN A 892 26.32 -1.85 -7.50
N GLY A 893 25.65 -2.91 -7.03
CA GLY A 893 25.53 -4.18 -7.76
C GLY A 893 24.82 -4.12 -9.11
N GLU A 894 24.16 -3.01 -9.46
CA GLU A 894 23.52 -2.81 -10.76
C GLU A 894 24.27 -1.83 -11.69
N SER A 895 25.15 -0.96 -11.16
CA SER A 895 25.88 0.06 -11.92
C SER A 895 27.29 0.30 -11.37
N HIS A 896 28.32 -0.02 -12.16
CA HIS A 896 29.70 -0.08 -11.67
C HIS A 896 30.54 1.18 -11.95
N HIS A 897 29.92 2.37 -11.96
CA HIS A 897 30.55 3.63 -12.38
C HIS A 897 30.57 4.70 -11.30
N TYR A 898 31.42 5.72 -11.47
CA TYR A 898 31.34 6.97 -10.73
C TYR A 898 30.52 7.98 -11.55
N TYR A 899 29.45 8.51 -10.97
CA TYR A 899 28.68 9.64 -11.52
C TYR A 899 27.81 10.26 -10.42
N THR A 900 27.27 11.46 -10.67
CA THR A 900 26.33 12.14 -9.77
C THR A 900 25.00 12.43 -10.47
N GLU A 901 23.88 12.09 -9.85
CA GLU A 901 22.52 12.32 -10.35
C GLU A 901 21.80 13.41 -9.53
N PHE A 902 20.98 14.24 -10.20
CA PHE A 902 20.15 15.25 -9.54
C PHE A 902 18.69 15.16 -10.00
N GLN A 903 17.89 14.38 -9.28
CA GLN A 903 16.51 14.04 -9.63
C GLN A 903 15.50 14.94 -8.87
N PRO A 904 14.93 16.01 -9.44
CA PRO A 904 13.73 16.63 -8.88
C PRO A 904 12.55 15.66 -8.97
N TRP A 905 12.06 15.17 -7.83
CA TRP A 905 10.97 14.18 -7.79
C TRP A 905 9.61 14.86 -7.91
N VAL A 906 8.97 14.70 -9.07
CA VAL A 906 7.76 15.41 -9.50
C VAL A 906 6.55 14.47 -9.43
N PRO A 907 5.53 14.77 -8.61
CA PRO A 907 4.31 13.97 -8.54
C PRO A 907 3.58 13.86 -9.88
N ILE A 908 3.11 12.66 -10.20
CA ILE A 908 2.28 12.35 -11.37
C ILE A 908 0.83 12.26 -10.90
N PHE A 909 -0.05 13.10 -11.46
CA PHE A 909 -1.49 13.04 -11.26
C PHE A 909 -2.21 12.49 -12.49
N ARG A 910 -3.40 11.92 -12.28
CA ARG A 910 -4.29 11.40 -13.33
C ARG A 910 -5.34 12.44 -13.73
N GLN A 911 -6.20 12.13 -14.70
CA GLN A 911 -7.34 12.97 -15.13
C GLN A 911 -6.99 14.39 -15.64
N SER A 912 -5.73 14.64 -15.98
CA SER A 912 -5.23 15.87 -16.61
C SER A 912 -3.86 15.56 -17.25
N VAL A 913 -3.25 16.52 -17.95
CA VAL A 913 -1.87 16.41 -18.42
C VAL A 913 -0.91 17.00 -17.40
N ARG A 914 0.08 16.22 -16.96
CA ARG A 914 1.20 16.68 -16.15
C ARG A 914 2.23 17.34 -17.05
N TYR A 915 2.27 18.67 -17.06
CA TYR A 915 3.37 19.41 -17.68
C TYR A 915 4.53 19.62 -16.70
N PHE A 916 5.76 19.45 -17.17
CA PHE A 916 7.00 19.79 -16.46
C PHE A 916 8.06 20.29 -17.46
N SER A 917 9.11 20.95 -16.99
CA SER A 917 10.18 21.48 -17.85
C SER A 917 11.53 21.48 -17.13
N TYR A 918 12.57 21.06 -17.85
CA TYR A 918 13.95 21.07 -17.38
C TYR A 918 14.84 21.78 -18.41
N TYR A 919 15.80 22.57 -17.93
CA TYR A 919 16.72 23.36 -18.73
C TYR A 919 18.16 22.97 -18.40
N LEU A 920 18.95 22.65 -19.42
CA LEU A 920 20.34 22.23 -19.29
C LEU A 920 21.27 23.29 -19.88
N TRP A 921 22.32 23.64 -19.14
CA TRP A 921 23.36 24.58 -19.56
C TRP A 921 24.75 24.02 -19.21
N GLY A 922 25.41 23.39 -20.17
CA GLY A 922 26.84 23.05 -20.11
C GLY A 922 27.69 24.14 -20.78
N ALA A 923 28.75 24.60 -20.12
CA ALA A 923 29.65 25.62 -20.64
C ALA A 923 31.06 25.53 -20.03
N ALA A 924 32.06 26.08 -20.73
CA ALA A 924 33.37 26.34 -20.14
C ALA A 924 33.27 27.41 -19.03
N GLY A 925 34.15 27.33 -18.03
CA GLY A 925 34.22 28.31 -16.95
C GLY A 925 33.36 27.95 -15.73
N SER A 926 32.93 29.00 -15.02
CA SER A 926 32.29 28.87 -13.71
C SER A 926 30.77 28.67 -13.78
N TRP A 927 30.23 27.83 -12.89
CA TRP A 927 28.80 27.55 -12.81
C TRP A 927 27.96 28.79 -12.43
N GLU A 928 28.54 29.75 -11.71
CA GLU A 928 27.87 31.02 -11.36
C GLU A 928 27.51 31.81 -12.63
N THR A 929 28.32 31.71 -13.68
CA THR A 929 28.05 32.36 -14.97
C THR A 929 26.85 31.70 -15.66
N ALA A 930 26.77 30.36 -15.64
CA ALA A 930 25.64 29.60 -16.16
C ALA A 930 24.33 29.94 -15.40
N VAL A 931 24.36 29.91 -14.06
CA VAL A 931 23.19 30.28 -13.22
C VAL A 931 22.80 31.75 -13.41
N SER A 932 23.76 32.65 -13.63
CA SER A 932 23.48 34.06 -13.93
C SER A 932 22.82 34.25 -15.30
N GLU A 933 23.24 33.51 -16.32
CA GLU A 933 22.60 33.50 -17.64
C GLU A 933 21.18 32.93 -17.60
N LEU A 934 20.96 31.82 -16.88
CA LEU A 934 19.63 31.27 -16.64
C LEU A 934 18.74 32.30 -15.92
N ARG A 935 19.26 32.98 -14.89
CA ARG A 935 18.51 34.05 -14.19
C ARG A 935 18.20 35.24 -15.10
N ARG A 936 19.16 35.69 -15.93
CA ARG A 936 18.97 36.75 -16.93
C ARG A 936 17.88 36.40 -17.95
N ARG A 937 17.75 35.10 -18.29
CA ARG A 937 16.73 34.54 -19.19
C ARG A 937 15.38 34.27 -18.52
N ASN A 938 15.19 34.68 -17.26
CA ASN A 938 13.99 34.41 -16.47
C ASN A 938 13.72 32.89 -16.25
N LEU A 939 14.78 32.08 -16.15
CA LEU A 939 14.72 30.62 -15.98
C LEU A 939 14.96 30.12 -14.55
N ILE A 940 15.13 31.01 -13.55
CA ILE A 940 15.25 30.61 -12.15
C ILE A 940 13.97 30.95 -11.41
N THR A 941 13.39 29.97 -10.71
CA THR A 941 12.19 30.11 -9.87
C THR A 941 12.55 29.97 -8.38
N SER A 942 11.71 30.51 -7.50
CA SER A 942 11.89 30.49 -6.04
C SER A 942 10.60 30.05 -5.33
N ARG A 943 10.74 29.38 -4.17
CA ARG A 943 9.61 29.07 -3.27
C ARG A 943 9.24 30.26 -2.37
#